data_AF-A0A674AWP8-F1
#
_entry.id   AF-A0A674AWP8-F1
#
_cell.length_a   1.000
_cell.length_b   1.000
_cell.length_c   1.000
_cell.angle_alpha   90.00
_cell.angle_beta   90.00
_cell.angle_gamma   90.00
#
_symmetry.space_group_name_H-M   'P 1'
#
loop_
_entity.id
_entity.type
_entity.pdbx_description
1 polymer ?
#
loop_
_entity_poly.entity_id
_entity_poly.type
_entity_poly.pdbx_seq_one_letter_code
_entity_poly.pdbx_strand_id
1 'polypeptide(L)'
;MESSTASLLLLLGCFATGFCITREYFIGIQEIQWDYAPAGKNIILNKLLKEDEHAAVFLERGPQRIGSVYKKAVYLQYTDATYTKEITKPKWLGFLGPVMSAEEGDVIKVHLKNMATRAYSIHSHGIMYNKTSEGALYPDETTDAEKHDDRVDPGKSYTYVWVLSDTHAPTKEDTNCLARAYHSHLHAPQDIASGLVGPLIICKKGTGFLSAPERRSDLWHYYSYVLMFTVSDENMSWYLDDNIKTYCTQPSTPTAKVDKEDEAFQESNLMHSINGFVYGNLPDLSMCVGNKIHWHLIGMGNEVDIHSVFFHGQILTNLGHHTDAVSLFPATFTNVEMTADNPGHWLLSCQVNDHLMAGMQALFEVKKCFPAVHKPRPSGEVREYFIAAEEVLWDYAPSQVNHGTGQPLNTDGDSETFFQRGNDRIGGKYKKVHYKEYTDNTFTVQKERTPEELHLGILGPVIRAEEEDTIKVVFKNKASRPFSMQPHGVQYSVEQSGTLYYNELEALVKPGTTHTYEWVVPKDGGPVADDADCITYFYYSAVDPVKDTSSGLVGPLLVCKKKTLKKGKQKNVNKEFHMLATVFDENLSWFLDDNINQFTKAPKTVNKEDEDFQESNKMHSINGYMYGNLPGLTMCKGDKVSWHLSGLGSEADIHGLYFEGNRFIYRETRRDVMNVFPHISHTVMMEPDSMGQFEVVCKTTDHYQGGMRANYTVQKCSMFNRQSEIMLHSKTYYIAAIEIDWDYSPNRTWEQEMYNGLIHSPGNDFIDKQGKFIGSIYKKVVYRQFTNNKFTKQKERSADMQHLGILGPMIHADIGDKVNIVFKNMATRPYSIHAHGNNNFVVSESETQTYTWYVPKTAGPTDKQETCSVGAYYSTVNVIKDLYSGLIGPLVICRRSYARSFGLKKEVEEFALLFMVFDENESWYLDDNIKTNIKTPTRNIKEDEDFIESNKMHGINGQLYGNLLGLNMEVGDKVYWYLMGMGNEIDIHTAHFHGHSFDYKLSGGSHRADVFELFPGTFQTVKMRPKYPGSWLLHCHVADHIKAGMVTGTRSPTLDPSCLVSTVQAGGGGVPPSNLQQLGDSMVSAWTNIPMEHF
;
A
#
# COMPACT_ATOMS: atom_id res chain seq x y z
N MET A 1 -59.08 -48.40 31.41
CA MET A 1 -60.13 -48.53 30.38
C MET A 1 -60.75 -47.16 30.24
N GLU A 2 -60.69 -46.39 29.16
CA GLU A 2 -60.39 -46.51 27.73
C GLU A 2 -60.15 -45.04 27.27
N SER A 3 -59.13 -44.70 26.46
CA SER A 3 -59.13 -44.69 24.97
C SER A 3 -60.29 -43.86 24.40
N SER A 4 -60.19 -42.88 23.49
CA SER A 4 -59.18 -42.48 22.50
C SER A 4 -59.57 -41.09 21.94
N THR A 5 -58.60 -40.24 21.56
CA THR A 5 -58.52 -39.41 20.32
C THR A 5 -57.58 -38.22 20.55
N ALA A 6 -56.40 -38.29 19.93
CA ALA A 6 -55.37 -37.25 19.96
C ALA A 6 -55.09 -36.72 18.54
N SER A 7 -55.12 -35.39 18.44
CA SER A 7 -54.30 -34.48 17.63
C SER A 7 -53.94 -34.85 16.18
N LEU A 8 -54.54 -34.12 15.24
CA LEU A 8 -53.98 -33.84 13.91
C LEU A 8 -53.67 -32.33 13.82
N LEU A 9 -52.41 -31.97 14.01
CA LEU A 9 -51.87 -30.63 13.78
C LEU A 9 -50.83 -30.77 12.65
N LEU A 10 -51.24 -30.41 11.43
CA LEU A 10 -50.35 -30.44 10.26
C LEU A 10 -49.34 -29.29 10.37
N LEU A 11 -48.07 -29.67 10.47
CA LEU A 11 -46.90 -28.82 10.31
C LEU A 11 -46.80 -28.31 8.86
N LEU A 12 -47.07 -27.02 8.67
CA LEU A 12 -46.51 -26.23 7.56
C LEU A 12 -45.11 -25.77 8.00
N GLY A 13 -44.12 -26.66 7.88
CA GLY A 13 -42.72 -26.31 7.96
C GLY A 13 -42.27 -25.72 6.64
N CYS A 14 -41.95 -24.42 6.62
CA CYS A 14 -41.24 -23.78 5.53
C CYS A 14 -39.85 -24.42 5.38
N PHE A 15 -39.70 -25.35 4.43
CA PHE A 15 -38.40 -25.68 3.88
C PHE A 15 -37.96 -24.51 3.00
N ALA A 16 -37.14 -23.60 3.54
CA ALA A 16 -36.33 -22.72 2.73
C ALA A 16 -35.23 -23.56 2.08
N THR A 17 -35.51 -24.10 0.89
CA THR A 17 -34.47 -24.69 0.03
C THR A 17 -33.47 -23.59 -0.33
N GLY A 18 -32.23 -23.72 0.14
CA GLY A 18 -31.15 -22.82 -0.25
C GLY A 18 -30.85 -23.04 -1.74
N PHE A 19 -31.32 -22.13 -2.60
CA PHE A 19 -30.96 -22.13 -4.01
C PHE A 19 -29.51 -21.62 -4.16
N CYS A 20 -28.62 -22.46 -4.66
CA CYS A 20 -27.34 -22.05 -5.24
C CYS A 20 -27.63 -21.48 -6.63
N ILE A 21 -27.34 -20.20 -6.87
CA ILE A 21 -27.58 -19.55 -8.16
C ILE A 21 -26.32 -19.69 -9.02
N THR A 22 -26.47 -20.21 -10.23
CA THR A 22 -25.41 -20.17 -11.25
C THR A 22 -25.59 -18.92 -12.10
N ARG A 23 -24.54 -18.10 -12.21
CA ARG A 23 -24.48 -16.87 -13.01
C ARG A 23 -23.56 -17.11 -14.21
N GLU A 24 -24.09 -16.96 -15.41
CA GLU A 24 -23.32 -17.18 -16.65
C GLU A 24 -22.96 -15.84 -17.29
N TYR A 25 -21.67 -15.65 -17.58
CA TYR A 25 -21.14 -14.47 -18.27
C TYR A 25 -20.44 -14.92 -19.55
N PHE A 26 -20.85 -14.36 -20.70
CA PHE A 26 -20.21 -14.59 -21.98
C PHE A 26 -19.25 -13.44 -22.27
N ILE A 27 -17.95 -13.70 -22.20
CA ILE A 27 -16.91 -12.67 -22.29
C ILE A 27 -16.07 -12.90 -23.55
N GLY A 28 -15.91 -11.87 -24.36
CA GLY A 28 -15.02 -11.86 -25.51
C GLY A 28 -13.82 -10.96 -25.28
N ILE A 29 -12.63 -11.39 -25.69
CA ILE A 29 -11.45 -10.54 -25.75
C ILE A 29 -11.35 -9.96 -27.16
N GLN A 30 -11.34 -8.63 -27.28
CA GLN A 30 -11.24 -7.94 -28.57
C GLN A 30 -10.20 -6.82 -28.53
N GLU A 31 -9.59 -6.56 -29.70
CA GLU A 31 -8.67 -5.44 -29.89
C GLU A 31 -9.44 -4.20 -30.35
N ILE A 32 -9.28 -3.09 -29.64
CA ILE A 32 -9.93 -1.81 -29.93
C ILE A 32 -8.91 -0.69 -30.05
N GLN A 33 -9.30 0.44 -30.65
CA GLN A 33 -8.59 1.70 -30.51
C GLN A 33 -9.22 2.46 -29.34
N TRP A 34 -8.41 2.75 -28.33
CA TRP A 34 -8.82 3.48 -27.13
C TRP A 34 -8.24 4.89 -27.16
N ASP A 35 -9.09 5.90 -26.93
CA ASP A 35 -8.69 7.29 -26.83
C ASP A 35 -8.77 7.73 -25.37
N TYR A 36 -7.63 8.09 -24.78
CA TYR A 36 -7.53 8.53 -23.39
C TYR A 36 -8.15 9.92 -23.15
N ALA A 37 -8.30 10.74 -24.20
CA ALA A 37 -8.83 12.10 -24.12
C ALA A 37 -9.76 12.46 -25.29
N PRO A 38 -10.91 11.79 -25.43
CA PRO A 38 -11.81 11.91 -26.59
C PRO A 38 -12.39 13.32 -26.81
N ALA A 39 -12.41 14.19 -25.80
CA ALA A 39 -12.85 15.58 -25.98
C ALA A 39 -11.79 16.46 -26.66
N GLY A 40 -10.54 15.99 -26.80
CA GLY A 40 -9.43 16.74 -27.39
C GLY A 40 -9.05 18.00 -26.60
N LYS A 41 -9.35 18.04 -25.29
CA LYS A 41 -9.06 19.16 -24.39
C LYS A 41 -8.93 18.70 -22.94
N ASN A 42 -8.22 19.49 -22.13
CA ASN A 42 -8.27 19.39 -20.67
C ASN A 42 -9.60 20.01 -20.19
N ILE A 43 -10.51 19.17 -19.70
CA ILE A 43 -11.85 19.60 -19.27
C ILE A 43 -11.79 20.34 -17.93
N ILE A 44 -10.83 20.00 -17.06
CA ILE A 44 -10.68 20.59 -15.73
C ILE A 44 -10.35 22.09 -15.83
N LEU A 45 -9.36 22.43 -16.66
CA LEU A 45 -8.92 23.82 -16.90
C LEU A 45 -9.63 24.47 -18.09
N ASN A 46 -10.44 23.71 -18.84
CA ASN A 46 -11.08 24.13 -20.08
C ASN A 46 -10.09 24.71 -21.11
N LYS A 47 -8.93 24.07 -21.26
CA LYS A 47 -7.87 24.40 -22.23
C LYS A 47 -7.76 23.36 -23.32
N LEU A 48 -7.49 23.78 -24.56
CA LEU A 48 -7.16 22.83 -25.63
C LEU A 48 -5.83 22.13 -25.31
N LEU A 49 -5.65 20.89 -25.76
CA LEU A 49 -4.44 20.10 -25.44
C LEU A 49 -3.12 20.80 -25.80
N LYS A 50 -3.11 21.57 -26.89
CA LYS A 50 -1.91 22.31 -27.34
C LYS A 50 -1.61 23.58 -26.54
N GLU A 51 -2.58 24.07 -25.78
CA GLU A 51 -2.44 25.26 -24.93
C GLU A 51 -2.06 24.89 -23.49
N ASP A 52 -2.05 23.60 -23.18
CA ASP A 52 -1.74 23.03 -21.89
C ASP A 52 -0.42 22.27 -22.00
N GLU A 53 0.64 22.89 -21.48
CA GLU A 53 2.02 22.37 -21.59
C GLU A 53 2.14 20.96 -20.98
N HIS A 54 1.42 20.67 -19.89
CA HIS A 54 1.42 19.35 -19.28
C HIS A 54 0.66 18.33 -20.14
N ALA A 55 -0.55 18.68 -20.59
CA ALA A 55 -1.35 17.77 -21.41
C ALA A 55 -0.71 17.47 -22.78
N ALA A 56 0.07 18.41 -23.33
CA ALA A 56 0.78 18.24 -24.60
C ALA A 56 1.85 17.13 -24.53
N VAL A 57 2.51 16.93 -23.38
CA VAL A 57 3.52 15.89 -23.18
C VAL A 57 2.95 14.49 -23.47
N PHE A 58 1.75 14.22 -22.96
CA PHE A 58 1.12 12.90 -23.03
C PHE A 58 0.19 12.72 -24.23
N LEU A 59 -0.51 13.79 -24.66
CA LEU A 59 -1.64 13.66 -25.59
C LEU A 59 -1.36 14.21 -26.99
N GLU A 60 -0.30 15.01 -27.19
CA GLU A 60 0.03 15.51 -28.52
C GLU A 60 0.72 14.45 -29.38
N ARG A 61 0.15 14.22 -30.56
CA ARG A 61 0.74 13.33 -31.57
C ARG A 61 1.89 14.02 -32.30
N GLY A 62 2.98 13.30 -32.53
CA GLY A 62 4.18 13.85 -33.18
C GLY A 62 4.98 12.84 -34.02
N PRO A 63 6.15 13.24 -34.55
CA PRO A 63 7.05 12.34 -35.29
C PRO A 63 7.57 11.18 -34.46
N GLN A 64 7.80 11.41 -33.16
CA GLN A 64 8.30 10.46 -32.17
C GLN A 64 7.35 10.32 -30.97
N ARG A 65 6.05 10.62 -31.14
CA ARG A 65 5.04 10.58 -30.06
C ARG A 65 3.74 9.99 -30.60
N ILE A 66 3.15 9.05 -29.87
CA ILE A 66 1.93 8.34 -30.29
C ILE A 66 0.70 9.26 -30.16
N GLY A 67 0.59 10.01 -29.07
CA GLY A 67 -0.54 10.89 -28.76
C GLY A 67 -1.60 10.19 -27.91
N SER A 68 -2.88 10.58 -27.99
CA SER A 68 -3.91 10.08 -27.07
C SER A 68 -4.54 8.71 -27.41
N VAL A 69 -4.24 8.12 -28.58
CA VAL A 69 -4.96 6.94 -29.09
C VAL A 69 -4.03 5.73 -29.20
N TYR A 70 -4.40 4.64 -28.54
CA TYR A 70 -3.64 3.39 -28.49
C TYR A 70 -4.52 2.18 -28.84
N LYS A 71 -3.93 1.21 -29.52
CA LYS A 71 -4.50 -0.13 -29.69
C LYS A 71 -4.40 -0.88 -28.36
N LYS A 72 -5.52 -1.42 -27.88
CA LYS A 72 -5.65 -2.15 -26.61
C LYS A 72 -6.47 -3.43 -26.79
N ALA A 73 -6.28 -4.40 -25.91
CA ALA A 73 -7.15 -5.57 -25.77
C ALA A 73 -8.08 -5.35 -24.57
N VAL A 74 -9.39 -5.58 -24.75
CA VAL A 74 -10.40 -5.37 -23.70
C VAL A 74 -11.35 -6.55 -23.59
N TYR A 75 -11.92 -6.73 -22.40
CA TYR A 75 -13.03 -7.65 -22.17
C TYR A 75 -14.36 -6.99 -22.54
N LEU A 76 -15.16 -7.67 -23.38
CA LEU A 76 -16.51 -7.26 -23.76
C LEU A 76 -17.52 -8.34 -23.37
N GLN A 77 -18.71 -7.95 -22.94
CA GLN A 77 -19.77 -8.87 -22.55
C GLN A 77 -20.74 -9.12 -23.70
N TYR A 78 -21.24 -10.35 -23.82
CA TYR A 78 -22.23 -10.77 -24.80
C TYR A 78 -23.45 -11.39 -24.13
N THR A 79 -24.57 -11.41 -24.83
CA THR A 79 -25.82 -11.97 -24.32
C THR A 79 -25.80 -13.49 -24.19
N ASP A 80 -25.02 -14.18 -25.01
CA ASP A 80 -25.00 -15.64 -25.13
C ASP A 80 -23.74 -16.16 -25.84
N ALA A 81 -23.65 -17.48 -25.97
CA ALA A 81 -22.54 -18.22 -26.58
C ALA A 81 -22.34 -17.96 -28.09
N THR A 82 -23.22 -17.19 -28.76
CA THR A 82 -23.01 -16.80 -30.17
C THR A 82 -21.99 -15.67 -30.32
N TYR A 83 -21.77 -14.88 -29.26
CA TYR A 83 -20.90 -13.70 -29.25
C TYR A 83 -21.26 -12.66 -30.34
N THR A 84 -22.55 -12.56 -30.70
CA THR A 84 -23.01 -11.66 -31.77
C THR A 84 -23.59 -10.34 -31.27
N LYS A 85 -24.24 -10.35 -30.10
CA LYS A 85 -24.85 -9.17 -29.50
C LYS A 85 -24.12 -8.79 -28.22
N GLU A 86 -23.38 -7.68 -28.29
CA GLU A 86 -22.67 -7.09 -27.15
C GLU A 86 -23.67 -6.46 -26.15
N ILE A 87 -23.38 -6.59 -24.86
CA ILE A 87 -24.05 -5.87 -23.78
C ILE A 87 -23.28 -4.57 -23.54
N THR A 88 -23.95 -3.44 -23.76
CA THR A 88 -23.34 -2.12 -23.61
C THR A 88 -22.97 -1.85 -22.15
N LYS A 89 -21.69 -1.56 -21.91
CA LYS A 89 -21.20 -1.11 -20.59
C LYS A 89 -21.58 0.35 -20.30
N PRO A 90 -21.72 0.74 -19.02
CA PRO A 90 -21.81 2.14 -18.63
C PRO A 90 -20.58 2.92 -19.12
N LYS A 91 -20.77 4.16 -19.59
CA LYS A 91 -19.65 4.93 -20.18
C LYS A 91 -18.54 5.26 -19.17
N TRP A 92 -18.90 5.45 -17.89
CA TRP A 92 -17.94 5.68 -16.82
C TRP A 92 -17.00 4.49 -16.60
N LEU A 93 -17.33 3.28 -17.08
CA LEU A 93 -16.49 2.10 -16.91
C LEU A 93 -15.24 2.13 -17.82
N GLY A 94 -15.22 3.03 -18.81
CA GLY A 94 -14.07 3.25 -19.69
C GLY A 94 -13.65 2.00 -20.44
N PHE A 95 -12.35 1.68 -20.51
CA PHE A 95 -11.88 0.47 -21.20
C PHE A 95 -12.06 -0.82 -20.37
N LEU A 96 -12.35 -0.72 -19.06
CA LEU A 96 -12.45 -1.88 -18.18
C LEU A 96 -13.46 -2.91 -18.72
N GLY A 97 -13.20 -4.17 -18.36
CA GLY A 97 -14.13 -5.27 -18.57
C GLY A 97 -15.48 -5.06 -17.87
N PRO A 98 -16.50 -5.82 -18.26
CA PRO A 98 -17.82 -5.75 -17.63
C PRO A 98 -17.76 -6.08 -16.13
N VAL A 99 -18.67 -5.47 -15.36
CA VAL A 99 -18.81 -5.77 -13.93
C VAL A 99 -19.40 -7.16 -13.76
N MET A 100 -18.60 -8.09 -13.21
CA MET A 100 -19.10 -9.38 -12.75
C MET A 100 -19.45 -9.30 -11.28
N SER A 101 -20.47 -10.04 -10.86
CA SER A 101 -20.93 -10.01 -9.47
C SER A 101 -21.49 -11.36 -9.01
N ALA A 102 -21.34 -11.63 -7.71
CA ALA A 102 -21.86 -12.83 -7.04
C ALA A 102 -22.22 -12.56 -5.58
N GLU A 103 -23.22 -13.27 -5.06
CA GLU A 103 -23.49 -13.38 -3.62
C GLU A 103 -22.90 -14.68 -3.05
N GLU A 104 -22.62 -14.70 -1.75
CA GLU A 104 -22.18 -15.90 -1.04
C GLU A 104 -23.08 -17.11 -1.34
N GLY A 105 -22.47 -18.18 -1.86
CA GLY A 105 -23.11 -19.41 -2.31
C GLY A 105 -23.35 -19.50 -3.83
N ASP A 106 -23.12 -18.42 -4.57
CA ASP A 106 -23.26 -18.40 -6.03
C ASP A 106 -22.08 -19.07 -6.74
N VAL A 107 -22.33 -19.57 -7.94
CA VAL A 107 -21.33 -20.08 -8.89
C VAL A 107 -21.30 -19.16 -10.10
N ILE A 108 -20.14 -18.58 -10.40
CA ILE A 108 -19.90 -17.82 -11.63
C ILE A 108 -19.32 -18.77 -12.68
N LYS A 109 -19.95 -18.83 -13.84
CA LYS A 109 -19.39 -19.45 -15.05
C LYS A 109 -19.03 -18.38 -16.05
N VAL A 110 -17.76 -18.30 -16.41
CA VAL A 110 -17.28 -17.35 -17.40
C VAL A 110 -16.94 -18.09 -18.69
N HIS A 111 -17.75 -17.89 -19.72
CA HIS A 111 -17.52 -18.42 -21.06
C HIS A 111 -16.67 -17.43 -21.84
N LEU A 112 -15.35 -17.60 -21.77
CA LEU A 112 -14.38 -16.76 -22.45
C LEU A 112 -14.23 -17.19 -23.91
N LYS A 113 -14.19 -16.23 -24.84
CA LYS A 113 -13.76 -16.44 -26.22
C LYS A 113 -12.68 -15.41 -26.57
N ASN A 114 -11.51 -15.90 -26.95
CA ASN A 114 -10.44 -15.03 -27.38
C ASN A 114 -10.60 -14.69 -28.87
N MET A 115 -10.89 -13.43 -29.19
CA MET A 115 -11.01 -12.92 -30.57
C MET A 115 -9.87 -11.95 -30.92
N ALA A 116 -8.89 -11.78 -30.03
CA ALA A 116 -7.69 -11.01 -30.30
C ALA A 116 -6.65 -11.83 -31.10
N THR A 117 -5.55 -11.17 -31.47
CA THR A 117 -4.50 -11.78 -32.30
C THR A 117 -3.49 -12.61 -31.50
N ARG A 118 -3.56 -12.59 -30.17
CA ARG A 118 -2.63 -13.27 -29.25
C ARG A 118 -3.37 -14.11 -28.23
N ALA A 119 -2.68 -15.05 -27.62
CA ALA A 119 -3.21 -15.86 -26.53
C ALA A 119 -3.36 -15.02 -25.25
N TYR A 120 -4.40 -15.31 -24.48
CA TYR A 120 -4.75 -14.62 -23.23
C TYR A 120 -5.48 -15.57 -22.29
N SER A 121 -5.74 -15.15 -21.05
CA SER A 121 -6.51 -15.91 -20.07
C SER A 121 -7.48 -15.02 -19.30
N ILE A 122 -8.10 -15.54 -18.24
CA ILE A 122 -8.80 -14.73 -17.23
C ILE A 122 -8.59 -15.37 -15.86
N HIS A 123 -8.04 -14.58 -14.95
CA HIS A 123 -7.76 -14.91 -13.57
C HIS A 123 -8.56 -14.00 -12.65
N SER A 124 -9.09 -14.54 -11.55
CA SER A 124 -9.96 -13.82 -10.63
C SER A 124 -9.37 -13.67 -9.23
N HIS A 125 -9.57 -12.50 -8.63
CA HIS A 125 -9.24 -12.23 -7.22
C HIS A 125 -10.43 -12.51 -6.30
N GLY A 126 -10.15 -12.94 -5.08
CA GLY A 126 -11.12 -13.02 -3.98
C GLY A 126 -12.28 -13.98 -4.18
N ILE A 127 -12.13 -14.97 -5.06
CA ILE A 127 -13.13 -16.02 -5.31
C ILE A 127 -12.45 -17.37 -5.43
N MET A 128 -13.19 -18.43 -5.11
CA MET A 128 -12.67 -19.78 -5.04
C MET A 128 -12.67 -20.44 -6.43
N TYR A 129 -11.57 -21.09 -6.79
CA TYR A 129 -11.43 -21.89 -8.01
C TYR A 129 -10.52 -23.09 -7.77
N ASN A 130 -10.60 -24.08 -8.65
CA ASN A 130 -9.60 -25.15 -8.75
C ASN A 130 -8.55 -24.79 -9.81
N LYS A 131 -7.51 -25.61 -9.92
CA LYS A 131 -6.42 -25.43 -10.90
C LYS A 131 -6.83 -25.48 -12.37
N THR A 132 -8.06 -25.89 -12.70
CA THR A 132 -8.60 -25.86 -14.07
C THR A 132 -9.48 -24.63 -14.33
N SER A 133 -9.48 -23.64 -13.44
CA SER A 133 -10.28 -22.41 -13.56
C SER A 133 -9.58 -21.21 -12.92
N GLU A 134 -8.25 -21.31 -12.76
CA GLU A 134 -7.41 -20.25 -12.24
C GLU A 134 -7.02 -19.25 -13.32
N GLY A 135 -6.72 -19.74 -14.53
CA GLY A 135 -6.35 -18.92 -15.67
C GLY A 135 -5.00 -18.22 -15.55
N ALA A 136 -4.00 -18.86 -14.92
CA ALA A 136 -2.67 -18.28 -14.71
C ALA A 136 -1.58 -19.30 -15.03
N LEU A 137 -0.75 -18.99 -16.02
CA LEU A 137 0.32 -19.89 -16.46
C LEU A 137 1.59 -19.71 -15.61
N TYR A 138 1.95 -20.73 -14.83
CA TYR A 138 3.21 -20.79 -14.10
C TYR A 138 3.62 -22.25 -13.80
N PRO A 139 4.85 -22.52 -13.33
CA PRO A 139 5.28 -23.87 -12.94
C PRO A 139 4.61 -24.30 -11.62
N ASP A 140 3.50 -25.02 -11.78
CA ASP A 140 2.52 -25.35 -10.74
C ASP A 140 2.32 -26.86 -10.53
N GLU A 141 3.14 -27.69 -11.18
CA GLU A 141 3.09 -29.16 -11.16
C GLU A 141 1.76 -29.76 -11.71
N THR A 142 0.97 -28.99 -12.45
CA THR A 142 -0.25 -29.50 -13.10
C THR A 142 0.01 -30.17 -14.45
N THR A 143 -0.94 -31.01 -14.87
CA THR A 143 -0.87 -31.72 -16.17
C THR A 143 -1.33 -30.83 -17.33
N ASP A 144 -0.92 -31.15 -18.57
CA ASP A 144 -1.34 -30.41 -19.77
C ASP A 144 -2.87 -30.27 -19.91
N ALA A 145 -3.62 -31.27 -19.42
CA ALA A 145 -5.08 -31.24 -19.45
C ALA A 145 -5.68 -30.20 -18.49
N GLU A 146 -4.98 -29.92 -17.38
CA GLU A 146 -5.37 -28.95 -16.38
C GLU A 146 -5.01 -27.53 -16.82
N LYS A 147 -3.93 -27.34 -17.59
CA LYS A 147 -3.42 -26.04 -18.09
C LYS A 147 -4.22 -25.40 -19.25
N HIS A 148 -5.38 -25.94 -19.61
CA HIS A 148 -6.19 -25.38 -20.71
C HIS A 148 -6.85 -24.04 -20.35
N ASP A 149 -7.02 -23.76 -19.06
CA ASP A 149 -7.53 -22.48 -18.54
C ASP A 149 -6.44 -21.40 -18.53
N ASP A 150 -5.20 -21.79 -18.28
CA ASP A 150 -4.03 -20.89 -18.20
C ASP A 150 -3.76 -20.14 -19.49
N ARG A 151 -4.17 -20.69 -20.64
CA ARG A 151 -3.92 -20.11 -21.96
C ARG A 151 -5.05 -20.41 -22.94
N VAL A 152 -5.73 -19.36 -23.39
CA VAL A 152 -6.74 -19.41 -24.44
C VAL A 152 -6.19 -18.78 -25.72
N ASP A 153 -5.85 -19.61 -26.70
CA ASP A 153 -5.31 -19.16 -27.99
C ASP A 153 -6.35 -18.38 -28.84
N PRO A 154 -5.90 -17.57 -29.82
CA PRO A 154 -6.78 -16.86 -30.75
C PRO A 154 -7.84 -17.75 -31.40
N GLY A 155 -9.10 -17.30 -31.36
CA GLY A 155 -10.26 -18.01 -31.90
C GLY A 155 -10.78 -19.16 -31.04
N LYS A 156 -10.12 -19.49 -29.91
CA LYS A 156 -10.56 -20.54 -28.98
C LYS A 156 -11.46 -19.97 -27.88
N SER A 157 -12.13 -20.89 -27.19
CA SER A 157 -13.00 -20.60 -26.06
C SER A 157 -12.69 -21.53 -24.89
N TYR A 158 -12.88 -21.02 -23.68
CA TYR A 158 -12.74 -21.77 -22.44
C TYR A 158 -13.85 -21.36 -21.46
N THR A 159 -14.21 -22.25 -20.53
CA THR A 159 -15.20 -21.93 -19.48
C THR A 159 -14.58 -22.05 -18.11
N TYR A 160 -14.49 -20.94 -17.40
CA TYR A 160 -13.99 -20.87 -16.03
C TYR A 160 -15.16 -21.03 -15.05
N VAL A 161 -14.93 -21.75 -13.96
CA VAL A 161 -15.93 -21.97 -12.91
C VAL A 161 -15.38 -21.46 -11.59
N TRP A 162 -15.99 -20.39 -11.08
CA TRP A 162 -15.64 -19.78 -9.80
C TRP A 162 -16.79 -19.90 -8.83
N VAL A 163 -16.49 -20.09 -7.55
CA VAL A 163 -17.49 -20.32 -6.51
C VAL A 163 -17.25 -19.32 -5.39
N LEU A 164 -18.27 -18.54 -5.04
CA LEU A 164 -18.17 -17.62 -3.91
C LEU A 164 -18.55 -18.34 -2.62
N SER A 165 -17.57 -18.96 -1.97
CA SER A 165 -17.77 -19.64 -0.67
C SER A 165 -17.75 -18.67 0.51
N ASP A 166 -18.17 -19.15 1.69
CA ASP A 166 -18.09 -18.42 2.96
C ASP A 166 -16.66 -17.96 3.31
N THR A 167 -15.65 -18.73 2.90
CA THR A 167 -14.23 -18.39 3.11
C THR A 167 -13.68 -17.36 2.13
N HIS A 168 -14.47 -16.92 1.15
CA HIS A 168 -14.12 -15.83 0.22
C HIS A 168 -15.09 -14.65 0.30
N ALA A 169 -16.33 -14.87 0.71
CA ALA A 169 -17.35 -13.84 0.87
C ALA A 169 -16.97 -12.77 1.92
N PRO A 170 -17.53 -11.54 1.84
CA PRO A 170 -17.27 -10.51 2.84
C PRO A 170 -17.58 -11.00 4.27
N THR A 171 -16.76 -10.64 5.25
CA THR A 171 -17.02 -11.00 6.65
C THR A 171 -18.21 -10.21 7.22
N LYS A 172 -18.57 -10.47 8.47
CA LYS A 172 -19.58 -9.66 9.17
C LYS A 172 -19.22 -8.16 9.23
N GLU A 173 -17.95 -7.85 9.46
CA GLU A 173 -17.46 -6.48 9.71
C GLU A 173 -17.09 -5.74 8.41
N ASP A 174 -16.96 -6.45 7.29
CA ASP A 174 -16.83 -5.86 5.97
C ASP A 174 -18.13 -5.18 5.51
N THR A 175 -18.03 -4.33 4.49
CA THR A 175 -19.19 -3.82 3.75
C THR A 175 -20.00 -4.96 3.13
N ASN A 176 -21.25 -4.69 2.75
CA ASN A 176 -22.13 -5.72 2.15
C ASN A 176 -21.55 -6.35 0.89
N CYS A 177 -20.75 -5.60 0.14
CA CYS A 177 -20.01 -6.07 -1.02
C CYS A 177 -18.56 -5.60 -0.95
N LEU A 178 -17.67 -6.38 -1.55
CA LEU A 178 -16.26 -6.08 -1.70
C LEU A 178 -15.89 -6.04 -3.18
N ALA A 179 -15.14 -5.00 -3.57
CA ALA A 179 -14.43 -4.92 -4.84
C ALA A 179 -13.30 -5.95 -4.90
N ARG A 180 -13.15 -6.57 -6.06
CA ARG A 180 -12.06 -7.42 -6.53
C ARG A 180 -11.86 -7.14 -8.02
N ALA A 181 -10.83 -7.73 -8.60
CA ALA A 181 -10.60 -7.66 -10.04
C ALA A 181 -10.49 -9.05 -10.67
N TYR A 182 -10.62 -9.08 -11.98
CA TYR A 182 -10.16 -10.16 -12.82
C TYR A 182 -9.31 -9.59 -13.95
N HIS A 183 -8.30 -10.32 -14.39
CA HIS A 183 -7.38 -9.88 -15.45
C HIS A 183 -6.79 -11.08 -16.18
N SER A 184 -6.20 -10.87 -17.37
CA SER A 184 -5.42 -11.94 -18.01
C SER A 184 -4.11 -12.14 -17.23
N HIS A 185 -3.63 -13.37 -17.16
CA HIS A 185 -2.50 -13.78 -16.32
C HIS A 185 -1.56 -14.74 -17.05
N LEU A 186 -1.38 -14.53 -18.36
CA LEU A 186 -0.34 -15.22 -19.13
C LEU A 186 1.00 -14.53 -18.87
N HIS A 187 1.01 -13.22 -19.06
CA HIS A 187 2.06 -12.31 -18.58
C HIS A 187 1.36 -11.10 -17.96
N ALA A 188 0.97 -11.24 -16.70
CA ALA A 188 0.00 -10.33 -16.06
C ALA A 188 0.33 -8.84 -16.23
N PRO A 189 1.58 -8.35 -16.02
CA PRO A 189 1.90 -6.94 -16.23
C PRO A 189 1.61 -6.45 -17.66
N GLN A 190 2.12 -7.14 -18.68
CA GLN A 190 1.94 -6.78 -20.09
C GLN A 190 0.48 -6.92 -20.54
N ASP A 191 -0.22 -7.95 -20.03
CA ASP A 191 -1.63 -8.21 -20.32
C ASP A 191 -2.53 -7.09 -19.76
N ILE A 192 -2.27 -6.66 -18.52
CA ILE A 192 -2.98 -5.56 -17.86
C ILE A 192 -2.67 -4.22 -18.55
N ALA A 193 -1.39 -3.92 -18.83
CA ALA A 193 -0.98 -2.72 -19.57
C ALA A 193 -1.67 -2.63 -20.94
N SER A 194 -1.83 -3.77 -21.60
CA SER A 194 -2.57 -3.88 -22.87
C SER A 194 -4.08 -3.64 -22.73
N GLY A 195 -4.65 -3.63 -21.52
CA GLY A 195 -6.04 -3.28 -21.22
C GLY A 195 -6.92 -4.40 -20.62
N LEU A 196 -6.38 -5.60 -20.38
CA LEU A 196 -7.16 -6.76 -19.93
C LEU A 196 -7.35 -6.82 -18.43
N VAL A 197 -8.22 -5.96 -17.92
CA VAL A 197 -8.65 -5.91 -16.52
C VAL A 197 -10.14 -5.57 -16.44
N GLY A 198 -10.84 -6.16 -15.47
CA GLY A 198 -12.23 -5.85 -15.18
C GLY A 198 -12.58 -6.09 -13.70
N PRO A 199 -13.69 -5.53 -13.22
CA PRO A 199 -14.05 -5.61 -11.81
C PRO A 199 -14.96 -6.80 -11.48
N LEU A 200 -14.71 -7.39 -10.32
CA LEU A 200 -15.51 -8.44 -9.72
C LEU A 200 -16.05 -7.96 -8.37
N ILE A 201 -17.37 -7.92 -8.20
CA ILE A 201 -18.02 -7.47 -6.96
C ILE A 201 -18.60 -8.69 -6.22
N ILE A 202 -18.03 -9.02 -5.07
CA ILE A 202 -18.49 -10.16 -4.25
C ILE A 202 -19.30 -9.66 -3.06
N CYS A 203 -20.47 -10.24 -2.81
CA CYS A 203 -21.42 -9.74 -1.82
C CYS A 203 -21.80 -10.81 -0.78
N LYS A 204 -22.22 -10.35 0.41
CA LYS A 204 -22.86 -11.21 1.40
C LYS A 204 -24.18 -11.78 0.85
N LYS A 205 -24.57 -12.94 1.35
CA LYS A 205 -25.83 -13.58 0.99
C LYS A 205 -27.04 -12.71 1.31
N GLY A 206 -28.00 -12.61 0.38
CA GLY A 206 -29.30 -12.00 0.64
C GLY A 206 -29.25 -10.48 0.83
N THR A 207 -28.19 -9.84 0.35
CA THR A 207 -28.08 -8.37 0.33
C THR A 207 -29.13 -7.73 -0.59
N GLY A 208 -29.81 -8.51 -1.44
CA GLY A 208 -30.86 -8.03 -2.32
C GLY A 208 -30.33 -7.17 -3.47
N PHE A 209 -29.01 -6.95 -3.53
CA PHE A 209 -28.33 -6.20 -4.57
C PHE A 209 -28.39 -6.91 -5.92
N LEU A 210 -28.27 -8.24 -5.94
CA LEU A 210 -28.26 -9.05 -7.18
C LEU A 210 -29.55 -9.86 -7.38
N SER A 211 -30.42 -9.89 -6.38
CA SER A 211 -31.61 -10.75 -6.29
C SER A 211 -32.94 -9.97 -6.30
N ALA A 212 -32.89 -8.66 -6.53
CA ALA A 212 -34.09 -7.85 -6.72
C ALA A 212 -34.75 -8.10 -8.10
N PRO A 213 -36.09 -8.00 -8.22
CA PRO A 213 -36.77 -8.15 -9.52
C PRO A 213 -36.17 -7.20 -10.56
N GLU A 214 -36.11 -7.61 -11.84
CA GLU A 214 -35.40 -6.92 -12.96
C GLU A 214 -35.45 -5.38 -12.94
N ARG A 215 -36.55 -4.77 -12.46
CA ARG A 215 -36.66 -3.31 -12.25
C ARG A 215 -35.68 -2.67 -11.24
N ARG A 216 -35.06 -3.44 -10.35
CA ARG A 216 -34.10 -2.96 -9.32
C ARG A 216 -32.66 -3.39 -9.61
N SER A 217 -32.42 -4.48 -10.34
CA SER A 217 -31.07 -4.82 -10.82
C SER A 217 -30.52 -3.74 -11.76
N ASP A 218 -31.40 -3.14 -12.58
CA ASP A 218 -31.06 -1.99 -13.44
C ASP A 218 -30.72 -0.71 -12.66
N LEU A 219 -31.06 -0.67 -11.36
CA LEU A 219 -30.75 0.47 -10.48
C LEU A 219 -29.34 0.39 -9.86
N TRP A 220 -28.65 -0.75 -9.92
CA TRP A 220 -27.29 -0.90 -9.37
C TRP A 220 -26.33 0.17 -9.92
N HIS A 221 -26.35 0.42 -11.23
CA HIS A 221 -25.52 1.45 -11.87
C HIS A 221 -25.80 2.89 -11.41
N TYR A 222 -26.92 3.16 -10.75
CA TYR A 222 -27.27 4.49 -10.26
C TYR A 222 -26.70 4.79 -8.86
N TYR A 223 -26.29 3.74 -8.13
CA TYR A 223 -25.82 3.86 -6.74
C TYR A 223 -24.44 3.23 -6.52
N SER A 224 -23.85 2.58 -7.53
CA SER A 224 -22.56 1.94 -7.44
C SER A 224 -21.68 2.27 -8.64
N TYR A 225 -20.47 2.73 -8.37
CA TYR A 225 -19.46 3.07 -9.38
C TYR A 225 -18.20 2.25 -9.14
N VAL A 226 -17.55 1.84 -10.23
CA VAL A 226 -16.22 1.23 -10.17
C VAL A 226 -15.21 2.18 -10.80
N LEU A 227 -14.15 2.49 -10.07
CA LEU A 227 -13.06 3.33 -10.53
C LEU A 227 -11.73 2.61 -10.33
N MET A 228 -10.99 2.44 -11.40
CA MET A 228 -9.63 1.97 -11.42
C MET A 228 -8.69 3.16 -11.63
N PHE A 229 -7.78 3.35 -10.69
CA PHE A 229 -6.69 4.31 -10.78
C PHE A 229 -5.44 3.55 -11.22
N THR A 230 -4.85 3.99 -12.33
CA THR A 230 -3.67 3.36 -12.91
C THR A 230 -2.87 4.35 -13.75
N VAL A 231 -1.56 4.28 -13.65
CA VAL A 231 -0.63 4.78 -14.66
C VAL A 231 -0.55 3.71 -15.74
N SER A 232 -1.38 3.85 -16.77
CA SER A 232 -1.41 2.91 -17.88
C SER A 232 -0.16 3.08 -18.73
N ASP A 233 0.86 2.27 -18.45
CA ASP A 233 2.12 2.25 -19.17
C ASP A 233 1.97 1.51 -20.51
N GLU A 234 1.86 2.28 -21.60
CA GLU A 234 1.79 1.72 -22.96
C GLU A 234 3.15 1.24 -23.49
N ASN A 235 4.26 1.52 -22.80
CA ASN A 235 5.57 0.95 -23.14
C ASN A 235 5.60 -0.57 -22.84
N MET A 236 4.90 -1.00 -21.78
CA MET A 236 4.71 -2.41 -21.44
C MET A 236 3.64 -3.12 -22.29
N SER A 237 2.83 -2.37 -23.03
CA SER A 237 1.75 -2.93 -23.85
C SER A 237 2.32 -3.80 -24.97
N TRP A 238 1.70 -4.96 -25.17
CA TRP A 238 2.02 -5.83 -26.30
C TRP A 238 1.81 -5.15 -27.67
N TYR A 239 1.08 -4.04 -27.70
CA TYR A 239 0.74 -3.29 -28.91
C TYR A 239 1.63 -2.07 -29.14
N LEU A 240 2.70 -1.85 -28.37
CA LEU A 240 3.58 -0.69 -28.53
C LEU A 240 4.07 -0.52 -29.98
N ASP A 241 4.61 -1.59 -30.59
CA ASP A 241 5.12 -1.53 -31.97
C ASP A 241 4.02 -1.27 -33.01
N ASP A 242 2.83 -1.84 -32.81
CA ASP A 242 1.65 -1.56 -33.63
C ASP A 242 1.26 -0.07 -33.52
N ASN A 243 1.31 0.49 -32.32
CA ASN A 243 0.98 1.88 -32.03
C ASN A 243 2.01 2.85 -32.62
N ILE A 244 3.31 2.60 -32.45
CA ILE A 244 4.39 3.39 -33.06
C ILE A 244 4.20 3.43 -34.58
N LYS A 245 3.97 2.27 -35.22
CA LYS A 245 3.79 2.18 -36.67
C LYS A 245 2.54 2.90 -37.16
N THR A 246 1.47 2.89 -36.37
CA THR A 246 0.17 3.48 -36.75
C THR A 246 0.13 4.99 -36.53
N TYR A 247 0.72 5.45 -35.43
CA TYR A 247 0.53 6.81 -34.94
C TYR A 247 1.74 7.73 -35.14
N CYS A 248 2.99 7.27 -34.99
CA CYS A 248 4.14 8.13 -35.23
C CYS A 248 4.29 8.47 -36.73
N THR A 249 4.51 9.74 -37.07
CA THR A 249 4.50 10.18 -38.49
C THR A 249 5.81 9.89 -39.25
N GLN A 250 6.89 9.53 -38.56
CA GLN A 250 8.17 9.10 -39.18
C GLN A 250 8.74 7.84 -38.50
N PRO A 251 8.08 6.68 -38.57
CA PRO A 251 8.48 5.51 -37.78
C PRO A 251 9.71 4.78 -38.33
N SER A 252 10.19 5.10 -39.55
CA SER A 252 11.20 4.30 -40.27
C SER A 252 11.94 5.07 -41.39
N THR A 253 12.62 6.16 -41.04
CA THR A 253 13.68 6.72 -41.92
C THR A 253 15.07 6.45 -41.32
N PRO A 254 16.14 6.26 -42.13
CA PRO A 254 17.49 6.01 -41.64
C PRO A 254 18.09 7.09 -40.73
N THR A 255 17.46 8.27 -40.67
CA THR A 255 17.92 9.45 -39.93
C THR A 255 17.04 9.82 -38.72
N ALA A 256 15.89 9.15 -38.51
CA ALA A 256 14.96 9.42 -37.42
C ALA A 256 14.11 8.16 -37.11
N LYS A 257 14.66 7.22 -36.36
CA LYS A 257 13.94 6.07 -35.78
C LYS A 257 13.45 6.50 -34.39
N VAL A 258 12.25 6.08 -33.98
CA VAL A 258 11.80 6.24 -32.58
C VAL A 258 12.73 5.40 -31.71
N ASP A 259 13.37 6.06 -30.75
CA ASP A 259 14.11 5.39 -29.69
C ASP A 259 13.13 5.02 -28.59
N LYS A 260 13.10 3.75 -28.20
CA LYS A 260 12.20 3.26 -27.14
C LYS A 260 12.79 3.48 -25.75
N GLU A 261 14.10 3.69 -25.68
CA GLU A 261 14.83 3.96 -24.44
C GLU A 261 14.91 5.48 -24.14
N ASP A 262 14.38 6.33 -25.01
CA ASP A 262 14.26 7.78 -24.75
C ASP A 262 13.26 8.00 -23.61
N GLU A 263 13.72 8.53 -22.48
CA GLU A 263 12.89 8.79 -21.29
C GLU A 263 11.67 9.65 -21.64
N ALA A 264 11.85 10.69 -22.45
CA ALA A 264 10.76 11.56 -22.83
C ALA A 264 9.71 10.85 -23.74
N PHE A 265 10.10 9.79 -24.47
CA PHE A 265 9.17 8.92 -25.18
C PHE A 265 8.45 7.98 -24.22
N GLN A 266 9.17 7.35 -23.29
CA GLN A 266 8.57 6.46 -22.30
C GLN A 266 7.54 7.21 -21.45
N GLU A 267 7.92 8.36 -20.90
CA GLU A 267 7.06 9.26 -20.11
C GLU A 267 5.80 9.64 -20.88
N SER A 268 5.92 9.99 -22.17
CA SER A 268 4.76 10.35 -22.99
C SER A 268 3.73 9.23 -23.18
N ASN A 269 4.11 7.98 -22.89
CA ASN A 269 3.26 6.80 -22.98
C ASN A 269 2.71 6.35 -21.60
N LEU A 270 3.03 7.07 -20.52
CA LEU A 270 2.49 6.83 -19.18
C LEU A 270 1.16 7.57 -18.98
N MET A 271 0.05 6.86 -19.21
CA MET A 271 -1.28 7.46 -19.17
C MET A 271 -1.89 7.39 -17.76
N HIS A 272 -1.74 8.48 -17.01
CA HIS A 272 -2.18 8.67 -15.62
C HIS A 272 -3.71 8.78 -15.51
N SER A 273 -4.41 7.65 -15.54
CA SER A 273 -5.83 7.60 -15.92
C SER A 273 -6.76 7.06 -14.83
N ILE A 274 -8.03 7.47 -14.92
CA ILE A 274 -9.16 6.89 -14.18
C ILE A 274 -10.03 6.13 -15.19
N ASN A 275 -10.11 4.81 -15.07
CA ASN A 275 -10.77 3.91 -16.05
C ASN A 275 -10.28 4.10 -17.50
N GLY A 276 -9.06 4.60 -17.70
CA GLY A 276 -8.51 4.91 -19.02
C GLY A 276 -8.81 6.31 -19.54
N PHE A 277 -9.28 7.23 -18.71
CA PHE A 277 -9.45 8.64 -19.10
C PHE A 277 -8.54 9.57 -18.30
N VAL A 278 -8.04 10.61 -18.96
CA VAL A 278 -7.18 11.65 -18.38
C VAL A 278 -7.78 13.05 -18.54
N TYR A 279 -7.28 14.03 -17.78
CA TYR A 279 -7.63 15.45 -17.84
C TYR A 279 -9.15 15.74 -17.82
N GLY A 280 -9.89 15.03 -16.97
CA GLY A 280 -11.33 15.22 -16.78
C GLY A 280 -12.23 14.55 -17.82
N ASN A 281 -11.70 13.73 -18.73
CA ASN A 281 -12.46 13.13 -19.83
C ASN A 281 -13.41 11.98 -19.42
N LEU A 282 -13.35 11.51 -18.17
CA LEU A 282 -14.23 10.45 -17.66
C LEU A 282 -15.71 10.91 -17.67
N PRO A 283 -16.61 10.26 -18.45
CA PRO A 283 -17.97 10.73 -18.59
C PRO A 283 -18.95 10.06 -17.61
N ASP A 284 -20.16 10.61 -17.52
CA ASP A 284 -21.36 9.98 -16.94
C ASP A 284 -21.28 9.58 -15.45
N LEU A 285 -20.47 10.28 -14.64
CA LEU A 285 -20.54 10.21 -13.17
C LEU A 285 -21.57 11.19 -12.62
N SER A 286 -22.83 10.77 -12.44
CA SER A 286 -23.86 11.64 -11.89
C SER A 286 -24.79 10.96 -10.90
N MET A 287 -25.08 11.62 -9.79
CA MET A 287 -25.82 11.07 -8.67
C MET A 287 -26.78 12.10 -8.07
N CYS A 288 -27.73 11.65 -7.25
CA CYS A 288 -28.69 12.53 -6.60
C CYS A 288 -28.29 12.84 -5.16
N VAL A 289 -28.53 14.08 -4.72
CA VAL A 289 -28.38 14.48 -3.32
C VAL A 289 -29.16 13.53 -2.39
N GLY A 290 -28.53 13.15 -1.28
CA GLY A 290 -29.07 12.26 -0.26
C GLY A 290 -29.00 10.77 -0.57
N ASN A 291 -28.62 10.39 -1.79
CA ASN A 291 -28.40 8.98 -2.12
C ASN A 291 -27.11 8.47 -1.46
N LYS A 292 -27.16 7.22 -1.00
CA LYS A 292 -25.96 6.46 -0.62
C LYS A 292 -25.34 5.88 -1.88
N ILE A 293 -24.07 6.19 -2.09
CA ILE A 293 -23.26 5.79 -3.23
C ILE A 293 -22.16 4.87 -2.73
N HIS A 294 -21.98 3.75 -3.42
CA HIS A 294 -20.91 2.80 -3.19
C HIS A 294 -19.85 2.99 -4.27
N TRP A 295 -18.63 3.33 -3.84
CA TRP A 295 -17.48 3.43 -4.72
C TRP A 295 -16.60 2.20 -4.53
N HIS A 296 -16.46 1.42 -5.58
CA HIS A 296 -15.57 0.28 -5.68
C HIS A 296 -14.28 0.76 -6.33
N LEU A 297 -13.25 0.97 -5.52
CA LEU A 297 -11.98 1.52 -5.98
C LEU A 297 -10.95 0.41 -6.15
N ILE A 298 -10.21 0.47 -7.26
CA ILE A 298 -9.19 -0.49 -7.64
C ILE A 298 -7.91 0.29 -7.96
N GLY A 299 -6.79 -0.06 -7.34
CA GLY A 299 -5.47 0.35 -7.80
C GLY A 299 -4.84 -0.75 -8.64
N MET A 300 -4.10 -0.40 -9.69
CA MET A 300 -3.41 -1.36 -10.55
C MET A 300 -2.22 -0.69 -11.24
N GLY A 301 -1.09 -1.39 -11.38
CA GLY A 301 0.05 -0.91 -12.15
C GLY A 301 1.40 -1.26 -11.51
N ASN A 302 2.28 -0.27 -11.36
CA ASN A 302 3.69 -0.44 -11.03
C ASN A 302 4.14 0.36 -9.79
N GLU A 303 5.44 0.57 -9.59
CA GLU A 303 6.02 1.29 -8.44
C GLU A 303 5.52 2.74 -8.32
N VAL A 304 5.30 3.39 -9.47
CA VAL A 304 4.71 4.74 -9.57
C VAL A 304 3.24 4.77 -9.14
N ASP A 305 2.53 3.63 -9.09
CA ASP A 305 1.09 3.58 -8.85
C ASP A 305 0.68 3.72 -7.38
N ILE A 306 1.05 4.84 -6.78
CA ILE A 306 0.58 5.29 -5.46
C ILE A 306 -0.49 6.34 -5.70
N HIS A 307 -1.75 6.01 -5.37
CA HIS A 307 -2.87 6.89 -5.67
C HIS A 307 -3.55 7.37 -4.41
N SER A 308 -3.59 8.67 -4.19
CA SER A 308 -4.37 9.28 -3.11
C SER A 308 -5.64 9.90 -3.67
N VAL A 309 -6.71 9.10 -3.72
CA VAL A 309 -7.98 9.46 -4.33
C VAL A 309 -8.77 10.39 -3.40
N PHE A 310 -8.95 11.64 -3.81
CA PHE A 310 -9.66 12.67 -3.04
C PHE A 310 -10.99 13.06 -3.69
N PHE A 311 -12.07 12.97 -2.91
CA PHE A 311 -13.42 13.38 -3.30
C PHE A 311 -13.73 14.77 -2.76
N HIS A 312 -13.57 15.81 -3.60
CA HIS A 312 -13.69 17.19 -3.16
C HIS A 312 -15.11 17.48 -2.61
N GLY A 313 -15.17 18.13 -1.45
CA GLY A 313 -16.40 18.61 -0.81
C GLY A 313 -17.31 17.53 -0.22
N GLN A 314 -16.89 16.26 -0.29
CA GLN A 314 -17.66 15.11 0.21
C GLN A 314 -16.97 14.46 1.41
N ILE A 315 -17.76 13.74 2.21
CA ILE A 315 -17.26 12.91 3.30
C ILE A 315 -17.58 11.46 2.95
N LEU A 316 -16.56 10.62 3.00
CA LEU A 316 -16.61 9.18 2.75
C LEU A 316 -16.61 8.41 4.06
N THR A 317 -17.01 7.14 3.98
CA THR A 317 -16.87 6.16 5.04
C THR A 317 -16.12 4.96 4.49
N ASN A 318 -14.98 4.64 5.12
CA ASN A 318 -14.13 3.49 4.79
C ASN A 318 -14.00 2.60 6.03
N LEU A 319 -14.45 1.34 5.93
CA LEU A 319 -14.52 0.38 7.04
C LEU A 319 -15.22 0.94 8.29
N GLY A 320 -16.27 1.75 8.10
CA GLY A 320 -17.02 2.35 9.20
C GLY A 320 -16.40 3.62 9.81
N HIS A 321 -15.28 4.11 9.28
CA HIS A 321 -14.60 5.32 9.75
C HIS A 321 -14.67 6.43 8.69
N HIS A 322 -14.76 7.69 9.12
CA HIS A 322 -14.82 8.83 8.19
C HIS A 322 -13.46 9.15 7.57
N THR A 323 -13.47 9.44 6.28
CA THR A 323 -12.32 9.91 5.50
C THR A 323 -12.82 10.73 4.31
N ASP A 324 -11.93 11.37 3.59
CA ASP A 324 -12.22 12.08 2.33
C ASP A 324 -11.23 11.70 1.22
N ALA A 325 -10.04 11.24 1.61
CA ALA A 325 -9.03 10.63 0.75
C ALA A 325 -8.81 9.14 1.06
N VAL A 326 -8.42 8.37 0.05
CA VAL A 326 -8.13 6.92 0.15
C VAL A 326 -6.91 6.58 -0.69
N SER A 327 -5.98 5.81 -0.13
CA SER A 327 -4.82 5.30 -0.85
C SER A 327 -5.15 4.04 -1.65
N LEU A 328 -4.65 3.94 -2.87
CA LEU A 328 -4.66 2.73 -3.70
C LEU A 328 -3.25 2.45 -4.23
N PHE A 329 -2.88 1.18 -4.27
CA PHE A 329 -1.61 0.67 -4.79
C PHE A 329 -1.90 -0.45 -5.79
N PRO A 330 -0.89 -1.05 -6.47
CA PRO A 330 -1.12 -2.15 -7.40
C PRO A 330 -1.89 -3.33 -6.76
N ALA A 331 -3.07 -3.62 -7.28
CA ALA A 331 -4.04 -4.60 -6.75
C ALA A 331 -4.60 -4.30 -5.35
N THR A 332 -4.60 -3.03 -4.91
CA THR A 332 -5.44 -2.61 -3.78
C THR A 332 -6.90 -2.59 -4.20
N PHE A 333 -7.75 -3.27 -3.41
CA PHE A 333 -9.20 -3.26 -3.60
C PHE A 333 -9.89 -2.70 -2.37
N THR A 334 -10.61 -1.60 -2.54
CA THR A 334 -11.29 -0.94 -1.42
C THR A 334 -12.69 -0.47 -1.79
N ASN A 335 -13.54 -0.35 -0.76
CA ASN A 335 -14.93 0.03 -0.91
C ASN A 335 -15.19 1.19 0.03
N VAL A 336 -15.66 2.30 -0.53
CA VAL A 336 -16.04 3.46 0.28
C VAL A 336 -17.47 3.86 0.00
N GLU A 337 -18.16 4.23 1.07
CA GLU A 337 -19.54 4.69 1.01
C GLU A 337 -19.56 6.21 1.11
N MET A 338 -20.45 6.83 0.34
CA MET A 338 -20.63 8.28 0.34
C MET A 338 -22.12 8.59 0.37
N THR A 339 -22.54 9.55 1.18
CA THR A 339 -23.88 10.14 1.03
C THR A 339 -23.73 11.42 0.23
N ALA A 340 -24.14 11.39 -1.04
CA ALA A 340 -23.95 12.51 -1.96
C ALA A 340 -24.62 13.78 -1.41
N ASP A 341 -23.85 14.85 -1.30
CA ASP A 341 -24.32 16.13 -0.76
C ASP A 341 -23.80 17.31 -1.56
N ASN A 342 -24.32 18.51 -1.27
CA ASN A 342 -23.94 19.78 -1.90
C ASN A 342 -24.05 19.72 -3.45
N PRO A 343 -25.23 20.01 -4.02
CA PRO A 343 -25.43 19.93 -5.46
C PRO A 343 -24.46 20.81 -6.25
N GLY A 344 -23.83 20.25 -7.29
CA GLY A 344 -22.79 20.92 -8.07
C GLY A 344 -21.95 19.94 -8.88
N HIS A 345 -20.96 20.48 -9.60
CA HIS A 345 -19.89 19.69 -10.20
C HIS A 345 -18.72 19.65 -9.23
N TRP A 346 -18.22 18.45 -8.95
CA TRP A 346 -17.16 18.22 -7.98
C TRP A 346 -15.98 17.55 -8.65
N LEU A 347 -14.79 17.93 -8.20
CA LEU A 347 -13.54 17.33 -8.61
C LEU A 347 -13.32 15.99 -7.88
N LEU A 348 -12.92 14.99 -8.65
CA LEU A 348 -12.33 13.75 -8.17
C LEU A 348 -10.90 13.72 -8.70
N SER A 349 -9.90 13.62 -7.83
CA SER A 349 -8.51 13.69 -8.26
C SER A 349 -7.62 12.75 -7.46
N CYS A 350 -6.56 12.27 -8.10
CA CYS A 350 -5.39 11.80 -7.38
C CYS A 350 -4.64 13.01 -6.81
N GLN A 351 -4.12 12.92 -5.59
CA GLN A 351 -3.40 14.02 -4.92
C GLN A 351 -1.88 13.79 -4.82
N VAL A 352 -1.38 12.78 -5.53
CA VAL A 352 0.05 12.64 -5.77
C VAL A 352 0.45 13.68 -6.83
N ASN A 353 1.50 14.46 -6.56
CA ASN A 353 1.86 15.64 -7.36
C ASN A 353 1.97 15.34 -8.86
N ASP A 354 2.74 14.33 -9.23
CA ASP A 354 3.01 14.00 -10.63
C ASP A 354 1.76 13.45 -11.32
N HIS A 355 0.99 12.60 -10.64
CA HIS A 355 -0.28 12.08 -11.14
C HIS A 355 -1.31 13.19 -11.38
N LEU A 356 -1.36 14.19 -10.48
CA LEU A 356 -2.26 15.33 -10.60
C LEU A 356 -1.88 16.20 -11.81
N MET A 357 -0.59 16.49 -12.00
CA MET A 357 -0.09 17.26 -13.16
C MET A 357 -0.26 16.51 -14.48
N ALA A 358 -0.07 15.19 -14.47
CA ALA A 358 -0.28 14.31 -15.61
C ALA A 358 -1.78 14.00 -15.90
N GLY A 359 -2.70 14.62 -15.16
CA GLY A 359 -4.11 14.69 -15.51
C GLY A 359 -4.98 13.59 -14.91
N MET A 360 -4.57 12.93 -13.82
CA MET A 360 -5.39 11.93 -13.12
C MET A 360 -6.54 12.58 -12.33
N GLN A 361 -7.51 13.09 -13.09
CA GLN A 361 -8.63 13.89 -12.60
C GLN A 361 -9.91 13.56 -13.37
N ALA A 362 -11.05 13.63 -12.68
CA ALA A 362 -12.38 13.47 -13.22
C ALA A 362 -13.36 14.45 -12.56
N LEU A 363 -14.52 14.66 -13.18
CA LEU A 363 -15.62 15.42 -12.61
C LEU A 363 -16.80 14.49 -12.32
N PHE A 364 -17.48 14.69 -11.19
CA PHE A 364 -18.76 14.06 -10.91
C PHE A 364 -19.82 15.11 -10.57
N GLU A 365 -21.07 14.82 -10.92
CA GLU A 365 -22.19 15.75 -10.75
C GLU A 365 -23.14 15.26 -9.66
N VAL A 366 -23.40 16.13 -8.66
CA VAL A 366 -24.44 15.91 -7.65
C VAL A 366 -25.67 16.73 -8.00
N LYS A 367 -26.76 16.05 -8.39
CA LYS A 367 -28.01 16.64 -8.85
C LYS A 367 -29.03 16.83 -7.73
N LYS A 368 -29.84 17.88 -7.85
CA LYS A 368 -31.06 18.05 -7.06
C LYS A 368 -32.17 17.16 -7.65
N CYS A 369 -32.43 16.03 -7.01
CA CYS A 369 -33.48 15.09 -7.42
C CYS A 369 -34.72 15.19 -6.52
N PHE A 370 -35.86 14.67 -6.99
CA PHE A 370 -37.11 14.63 -6.23
C PHE A 370 -37.30 13.27 -5.54
N PRO A 371 -37.75 13.24 -4.26
CA PRO A 371 -38.10 14.37 -3.40
C PRO A 371 -36.87 15.13 -2.88
N ALA A 372 -36.99 16.45 -2.72
CA ALA A 372 -35.89 17.27 -2.22
C ALA A 372 -35.54 16.89 -0.78
N VAL A 373 -34.30 16.46 -0.54
CA VAL A 373 -33.79 16.17 0.80
C VAL A 373 -33.45 17.50 1.48
N HIS A 374 -34.17 17.85 2.54
CA HIS A 374 -33.82 18.99 3.40
C HIS A 374 -32.95 18.50 4.55
N LYS A 375 -31.69 18.93 4.59
CA LYS A 375 -30.84 18.75 5.77
C LYS A 375 -31.04 19.91 6.76
N PRO A 376 -31.08 19.63 8.07
CA PRO A 376 -31.11 20.68 9.08
C PRO A 376 -29.83 21.52 9.01
N ARG A 377 -29.95 22.82 9.29
CA ARG A 377 -28.77 23.69 9.41
C ARG A 377 -27.90 23.23 10.58
N PRO A 378 -26.57 23.37 10.48
CA PRO A 378 -25.67 23.10 11.59
C PRO A 378 -26.12 23.90 12.82
N SER A 379 -26.21 23.22 13.97
CA SER A 379 -26.62 23.81 15.25
C SER A 379 -25.45 24.02 16.21
N GLY A 380 -24.21 23.76 15.78
CA GLY A 380 -23.00 23.94 16.55
C GLY A 380 -22.53 25.39 16.64
N GLU A 381 -21.31 25.59 17.15
CA GLU A 381 -20.67 26.90 17.27
C GLU A 381 -20.07 27.34 15.93
N VAL A 382 -20.06 28.66 15.69
CA VAL A 382 -19.26 29.25 14.61
C VAL A 382 -17.85 29.52 15.14
N ARG A 383 -16.86 28.86 14.55
CA ARG A 383 -15.44 28.98 14.92
C ARG A 383 -14.74 29.87 13.92
N GLU A 384 -14.42 31.09 14.33
CA GLU A 384 -13.81 32.10 13.47
C GLU A 384 -12.28 32.13 13.61
N TYR A 385 -11.57 32.10 12.49
CA TYR A 385 -10.11 32.15 12.38
C TYR A 385 -9.68 33.28 11.45
N PHE A 386 -8.58 33.97 11.79
CA PHE A 386 -7.97 35.00 10.95
C PHE A 386 -6.59 34.52 10.53
N ILE A 387 -6.43 34.14 9.26
CA ILE A 387 -5.21 33.52 8.75
C ILE A 387 -4.67 34.35 7.59
N ALA A 388 -3.36 34.56 7.52
CA ALA A 388 -2.72 35.21 6.38
C ALA A 388 -1.60 34.36 5.80
N ALA A 389 -1.45 34.39 4.48
CA ALA A 389 -0.29 33.86 3.78
C ALA A 389 0.79 34.95 3.69
N GLU A 390 2.00 34.65 4.18
CA GLU A 390 3.13 35.57 4.22
C GLU A 390 4.42 34.92 3.76
N GLU A 391 5.25 35.66 3.02
CA GLU A 391 6.59 35.20 2.65
C GLU A 391 7.53 35.21 3.86
N VAL A 392 8.29 34.13 4.03
CA VAL A 392 9.23 33.94 5.13
C VAL A 392 10.55 33.37 4.60
N LEU A 393 11.63 33.60 5.33
CA LEU A 393 12.87 32.85 5.13
C LEU A 393 12.86 31.65 6.07
N TRP A 394 12.80 30.45 5.51
CA TRP A 394 12.79 29.19 6.23
C TRP A 394 14.19 28.57 6.30
N ASP A 395 14.53 28.00 7.44
CA ASP A 395 15.79 27.31 7.70
C ASP A 395 15.46 25.88 8.14
N TYR A 396 15.78 24.90 7.30
CA TYR A 396 15.46 23.49 7.52
C TYR A 396 16.25 22.86 8.68
N ALA A 397 17.38 23.46 9.07
CA ALA A 397 18.19 22.98 10.20
C ALA A 397 18.89 24.15 10.91
N PRO A 398 18.17 24.88 11.79
CA PRO A 398 18.71 26.05 12.46
C PRO A 398 19.95 25.79 13.33
N SER A 399 20.15 24.56 13.83
CA SER A 399 21.34 24.21 14.62
C SER A 399 22.60 24.07 13.78
N GLN A 400 22.45 23.88 12.47
CA GLN A 400 23.53 23.56 11.51
C GLN A 400 24.29 22.26 11.84
N VAL A 401 23.71 21.41 12.68
CA VAL A 401 24.29 20.15 13.15
C VAL A 401 23.32 19.02 12.85
N ASN A 402 23.89 17.91 12.39
CA ASN A 402 23.19 16.64 12.32
C ASN A 402 23.10 16.04 13.73
N HIS A 403 21.92 16.06 14.36
CA HIS A 403 21.78 15.59 15.75
C HIS A 403 22.00 14.07 15.92
N GLY A 404 21.90 13.29 14.84
CA GLY A 404 22.15 11.85 14.90
C GLY A 404 23.65 11.49 14.90
N THR A 405 24.49 12.24 14.18
CA THR A 405 25.95 12.00 14.10
C THR A 405 26.76 12.96 14.99
N GLY A 406 26.17 14.10 15.37
CA GLY A 406 26.84 15.19 16.07
C GLY A 406 27.78 16.02 15.18
N GLN A 407 27.80 15.77 13.88
CA GLN A 407 28.67 16.46 12.92
C GLN A 407 28.00 17.70 12.32
N PRO A 408 28.77 18.71 11.85
CA PRO A 408 28.23 19.81 11.05
C PRO A 408 27.62 19.33 9.73
N LEU A 409 26.46 19.86 9.35
CA LEU A 409 25.69 19.40 8.18
C LEU A 409 26.44 19.55 6.84
N ASN A 410 27.39 20.47 6.76
CA ASN A 410 28.15 20.73 5.52
C ASN A 410 29.38 19.83 5.34
N THR A 411 29.66 18.94 6.30
CA THR A 411 30.81 18.03 6.27
C THR A 411 30.42 16.58 6.53
N ASP A 412 29.16 16.36 6.85
CA ASP A 412 28.57 15.05 7.12
C ASP A 412 28.06 14.49 5.79
N GLY A 413 28.56 13.31 5.40
CA GLY A 413 28.38 12.80 4.03
C GLY A 413 26.92 12.67 3.61
N ASP A 414 26.01 12.35 4.54
CA ASP A 414 24.58 12.20 4.26
C ASP A 414 23.88 13.55 4.10
N SER A 415 24.32 14.59 4.82
CA SER A 415 23.65 15.91 4.83
C SER A 415 24.31 16.96 3.94
N GLU A 416 25.54 16.71 3.47
CA GLU A 416 26.28 17.64 2.62
C GLU A 416 25.50 17.98 1.34
N THR A 417 24.92 16.98 0.66
CA THR A 417 24.14 17.15 -0.58
C THR A 417 23.07 18.24 -0.46
N PHE A 418 22.34 18.28 0.66
CA PHE A 418 21.21 19.18 0.87
C PHE A 418 21.60 20.54 1.50
N PHE A 419 22.69 20.57 2.28
CA PHE A 419 23.06 21.75 3.07
C PHE A 419 24.30 22.50 2.54
N GLN A 420 25.04 21.93 1.59
CA GLN A 420 26.20 22.58 0.99
C GLN A 420 25.79 23.83 0.20
N ARG A 421 26.58 24.90 0.33
CA ARG A 421 26.35 26.16 -0.38
C ARG A 421 27.46 26.44 -1.40
N GLY A 422 27.07 26.48 -2.68
CA GLY A 422 27.97 26.43 -3.82
C GLY A 422 27.78 27.56 -4.83
N ASN A 423 28.42 27.40 -5.98
CA ASN A 423 28.14 28.22 -7.17
C ASN A 423 26.76 27.90 -7.75
N ASP A 424 26.37 26.65 -7.61
CA ASP A 424 25.23 25.94 -8.19
C ASP A 424 24.43 25.18 -7.11
N ARG A 425 24.55 25.57 -5.84
CA ARG A 425 23.82 24.97 -4.71
C ARG A 425 23.27 26.04 -3.78
N ILE A 426 21.98 25.94 -3.43
CA ILE A 426 21.26 26.90 -2.57
C ILE A 426 21.64 26.70 -1.10
N GLY A 427 21.67 25.44 -0.64
CA GLY A 427 21.91 25.03 0.75
C GLY A 427 20.62 25.03 1.58
N GLY A 428 20.70 24.97 2.92
CA GLY A 428 19.52 24.71 3.77
C GLY A 428 18.54 25.87 4.06
N LYS A 429 18.60 26.99 3.33
CA LYS A 429 17.76 28.18 3.58
C LYS A 429 17.02 28.64 2.34
N TYR A 430 15.69 28.73 2.45
CA TYR A 430 14.82 29.02 1.32
C TYR A 430 13.77 30.08 1.68
N LYS A 431 13.53 31.00 0.77
CA LYS A 431 12.34 31.85 0.77
C LYS A 431 11.13 30.96 0.46
N LYS A 432 10.14 31.01 1.35
CA LYS A 432 8.92 30.22 1.34
C LYS A 432 7.71 31.11 1.64
N VAL A 433 6.51 30.54 1.60
CA VAL A 433 5.28 31.19 2.07
C VAL A 433 4.65 30.37 3.19
N HIS A 434 4.07 31.03 4.19
CA HIS A 434 3.60 30.41 5.43
C HIS A 434 2.24 30.96 5.87
N TYR A 435 1.34 30.07 6.31
CA TYR A 435 0.10 30.45 6.99
C TYR A 435 0.36 30.89 8.43
N LYS A 436 -0.04 32.12 8.76
CA LYS A 436 0.07 32.68 10.12
C LYS A 436 -1.28 33.11 10.66
N GLU A 437 -1.51 32.84 11.95
CA GLU A 437 -2.74 33.24 12.65
C GLU A 437 -2.63 34.66 13.21
N TYR A 438 -3.75 35.37 13.16
CA TYR A 438 -3.93 36.73 13.68
C TYR A 438 -5.08 36.77 14.68
N THR A 439 -5.11 37.81 15.51
CA THR A 439 -6.14 37.96 16.55
C THR A 439 -7.51 38.39 16.02
N ASP A 440 -7.53 39.08 14.88
CA ASP A 440 -8.73 39.68 14.30
C ASP A 440 -8.57 40.01 12.80
N ASN A 441 -9.62 40.55 12.19
CA ASN A 441 -9.69 40.89 10.77
C ASN A 441 -8.83 42.10 10.34
N THR A 442 -8.15 42.78 11.26
CA THR A 442 -7.24 43.89 10.91
C THR A 442 -5.90 43.36 10.42
N PHE A 443 -5.53 42.12 10.81
CA PHE A 443 -4.25 41.48 10.51
C PHE A 443 -3.03 42.31 10.94
N THR A 444 -3.14 43.01 12.08
CA THR A 444 -2.04 43.80 12.66
C THR A 444 -1.29 43.07 13.77
N VAL A 445 -1.98 42.29 14.61
CA VAL A 445 -1.37 41.55 15.72
C VAL A 445 -1.35 40.06 15.40
N GLN A 446 -0.17 39.54 15.11
CA GLN A 446 0.04 38.10 14.93
C GLN A 446 -0.14 37.39 16.27
N LYS A 447 -0.85 36.26 16.26
CA LYS A 447 -0.99 35.41 17.45
C LYS A 447 0.29 34.59 17.63
N GLU A 448 0.96 34.77 18.77
CA GLU A 448 2.19 34.03 19.06
C GLU A 448 1.88 32.56 19.35
N ARG A 449 2.74 31.67 18.83
CA ARG A 449 2.67 30.24 19.14
C ARG A 449 3.05 29.99 20.59
N THR A 450 2.27 29.15 21.25
CA THR A 450 2.58 28.69 22.60
C THR A 450 3.75 27.70 22.60
N PRO A 451 4.40 27.42 23.75
CA PRO A 451 5.42 26.39 23.85
C PRO A 451 4.97 25.00 23.37
N GLU A 452 3.67 24.71 23.46
CA GLU A 452 3.07 23.45 22.99
C GLU A 452 2.94 23.39 21.47
N GLU A 453 2.94 24.53 20.78
CA GLU A 453 2.79 24.66 19.32
C GLU A 453 4.13 24.87 18.61
N LEU A 454 5.26 24.91 19.34
CA LEU A 454 6.59 25.06 18.73
C LEU A 454 6.91 23.96 17.72
N HIS A 455 6.39 22.75 17.96
CA HIS A 455 6.56 21.61 17.07
C HIS A 455 5.89 21.79 15.71
N LEU A 456 4.95 22.74 15.54
CA LEU A 456 4.27 22.93 14.25
C LEU A 456 5.22 23.35 13.13
N GLY A 457 6.38 23.94 13.44
CA GLY A 457 7.37 24.30 12.42
C GLY A 457 6.78 25.12 11.27
N ILE A 458 6.92 24.64 10.04
CA ILE A 458 6.40 25.33 8.84
C ILE A 458 4.88 25.26 8.70
N LEU A 459 4.19 24.41 9.48
CA LEU A 459 2.74 24.25 9.35
C LEU A 459 1.97 25.53 9.75
N GLY A 460 0.82 25.74 9.14
CA GLY A 460 -0.14 26.74 9.56
C GLY A 460 -0.70 26.52 10.98
N PRO A 461 -1.51 27.45 11.50
CA PRO A 461 -2.23 27.23 12.76
C PRO A 461 -3.21 26.07 12.67
N VAL A 462 -3.45 25.42 13.80
CA VAL A 462 -4.39 24.28 13.86
C VAL A 462 -5.83 24.78 13.88
N ILE A 463 -6.58 24.48 12.82
CA ILE A 463 -8.03 24.70 12.75
C ILE A 463 -8.72 23.53 13.45
N ARG A 464 -9.75 23.80 14.25
CA ARG A 464 -10.46 22.77 15.01
C ARG A 464 -11.95 23.00 14.93
N ALA A 465 -12.72 21.92 14.82
CA ALA A 465 -14.17 21.94 14.86
C ALA A 465 -14.73 20.70 15.56
N GLU A 466 -15.88 20.82 16.21
CA GLU A 466 -16.70 19.67 16.60
C GLU A 466 -17.75 19.40 15.53
N GLU A 467 -18.30 18.19 15.54
CA GLU A 467 -19.47 17.84 14.72
C GLU A 467 -20.62 18.85 14.90
N GLU A 468 -21.23 19.28 13.80
CA GLU A 468 -22.23 20.35 13.67
C GLU A 468 -21.71 21.79 13.78
N ASP A 469 -20.41 22.01 14.00
CA ASP A 469 -19.84 23.36 13.98
C ASP A 469 -19.68 23.90 12.55
N THR A 470 -19.60 25.22 12.44
CA THR A 470 -19.24 25.94 11.21
C THR A 470 -17.88 26.60 11.40
N ILE A 471 -16.93 26.29 10.52
CA ILE A 471 -15.60 26.90 10.48
C ILE A 471 -15.66 28.10 9.55
N LYS A 472 -15.28 29.27 10.06
CA LYS A 472 -15.20 30.50 9.27
C LYS A 472 -13.76 31.00 9.25
N VAL A 473 -13.13 31.01 8.09
CA VAL A 473 -11.74 31.45 7.93
C VAL A 473 -11.69 32.74 7.13
N VAL A 474 -11.36 33.85 7.79
CA VAL A 474 -11.05 35.11 7.12
C VAL A 474 -9.59 35.05 6.68
N PHE A 475 -9.37 34.82 5.39
CA PHE A 475 -8.05 34.66 4.80
C PHE A 475 -7.57 35.95 4.14
N LYS A 476 -6.39 36.45 4.52
CA LYS A 476 -5.76 37.60 3.87
C LYS A 476 -4.46 37.19 3.18
N ASN A 477 -4.37 37.47 1.89
CA ASN A 477 -3.14 37.21 1.16
C ASN A 477 -2.17 38.41 1.30
N LYS A 478 -1.09 38.26 2.06
CA LYS A 478 -0.02 39.26 2.20
C LYS A 478 1.21 38.94 1.34
N ALA A 479 1.21 37.83 0.61
CA ALA A 479 2.30 37.41 -0.26
C ALA A 479 2.18 38.03 -1.67
N SER A 480 3.22 37.84 -2.50
CA SER A 480 3.31 38.41 -3.85
C SER A 480 2.48 37.67 -4.92
N ARG A 481 1.94 36.49 -4.61
CA ARG A 481 1.22 35.62 -5.54
C ARG A 481 -0.19 35.31 -5.07
N PRO A 482 -1.16 35.04 -5.96
CA PRO A 482 -2.48 34.57 -5.54
C PRO A 482 -2.38 33.20 -4.88
N PHE A 483 -3.10 33.03 -3.78
CA PHE A 483 -3.18 31.78 -3.00
C PHE A 483 -4.63 31.56 -2.56
N SER A 484 -4.95 30.39 -2.03
CA SER A 484 -6.29 30.01 -1.58
C SER A 484 -6.25 29.20 -0.28
N MET A 485 -7.40 28.72 0.21
CA MET A 485 -7.47 27.72 1.27
C MET A 485 -8.46 26.62 0.90
N GLN A 486 -7.96 25.40 0.73
CA GLN A 486 -8.71 24.19 0.41
C GLN A 486 -8.64 23.23 1.60
N PRO A 487 -9.78 22.90 2.24
CA PRO A 487 -9.77 21.98 3.37
C PRO A 487 -9.97 20.51 2.96
N HIS A 488 -9.44 19.61 3.79
CA HIS A 488 -9.85 18.21 3.90
C HIS A 488 -10.88 18.01 5.03
N GLY A 489 -11.71 16.98 4.90
CA GLY A 489 -12.54 16.42 5.98
C GLY A 489 -13.79 17.21 6.37
N VAL A 490 -14.14 18.24 5.61
CA VAL A 490 -15.28 19.12 5.86
C VAL A 490 -16.08 19.36 4.59
N GLN A 491 -17.34 19.75 4.74
CA GLN A 491 -18.22 20.09 3.63
C GLN A 491 -18.21 21.59 3.36
N TYR A 492 -18.36 21.96 2.09
CA TYR A 492 -18.43 23.34 1.62
C TYR A 492 -19.26 23.40 0.33
N SER A 493 -19.73 24.59 -0.05
CA SER A 493 -20.36 24.78 -1.36
C SER A 493 -19.29 24.96 -2.44
N VAL A 494 -19.66 24.79 -3.71
CA VAL A 494 -18.70 24.88 -4.81
C VAL A 494 -18.00 26.25 -4.83
N GLU A 495 -18.73 27.33 -4.57
CA GLU A 495 -18.21 28.71 -4.48
C GLU A 495 -17.25 28.95 -3.29
N GLN A 496 -17.18 28.00 -2.35
CA GLN A 496 -16.29 28.02 -1.19
C GLN A 496 -15.07 27.11 -1.38
N SER A 497 -14.90 26.52 -2.57
CA SER A 497 -13.72 25.73 -2.89
C SER A 497 -12.47 26.62 -3.00
N GLY A 498 -11.35 26.11 -2.47
CA GLY A 498 -10.04 26.73 -2.66
C GLY A 498 -9.35 26.29 -3.95
N THR A 499 -9.92 25.34 -4.70
CA THR A 499 -9.31 24.73 -5.88
C THR A 499 -9.83 25.39 -7.16
N LEU A 500 -8.93 25.71 -8.09
CA LEU A 500 -9.31 26.25 -9.38
C LEU A 500 -9.69 25.12 -10.36
N TYR A 501 -10.99 24.94 -10.63
CA TYR A 501 -11.48 24.06 -11.71
C TYR A 501 -12.76 24.64 -12.34
N TYR A 502 -13.06 24.24 -13.59
CA TYR A 502 -14.32 24.56 -14.27
C TYR A 502 -14.66 26.08 -14.36
N ASN A 503 -13.64 26.93 -14.60
CA ASN A 503 -13.74 28.40 -14.70
C ASN A 503 -14.18 29.16 -13.43
N GLU A 504 -14.02 28.58 -12.24
CA GLU A 504 -14.37 29.27 -10.99
C GLU A 504 -13.26 30.23 -10.52
N LEU A 505 -13.37 31.49 -10.94
CA LEU A 505 -12.41 32.56 -10.58
C LEU A 505 -12.42 32.94 -9.08
N GLU A 506 -13.39 32.45 -8.30
CA GLU A 506 -13.57 32.81 -6.88
C GLU A 506 -12.55 32.13 -5.94
N ALA A 507 -11.92 31.04 -6.37
CA ALA A 507 -10.86 30.37 -5.62
C ALA A 507 -9.57 31.22 -5.48
N LEU A 508 -9.36 32.22 -6.34
CA LEU A 508 -8.13 32.99 -6.44
C LEU A 508 -8.12 34.24 -5.53
N VAL A 509 -7.50 34.15 -4.34
CA VAL A 509 -7.33 35.31 -3.46
C VAL A 509 -6.07 36.08 -3.86
N LYS A 510 -6.25 37.21 -4.54
CA LYS A 510 -5.17 38.04 -5.07
C LYS A 510 -4.31 38.67 -3.97
N PRO A 511 -3.03 39.00 -4.25
CA PRO A 511 -2.18 39.75 -3.34
C PRO A 511 -2.85 41.00 -2.77
N GLY A 512 -2.78 41.18 -1.45
CA GLY A 512 -3.36 42.30 -0.71
C GLY A 512 -4.88 42.21 -0.45
N THR A 513 -5.56 41.20 -0.99
CA THR A 513 -7.02 41.03 -0.82
C THR A 513 -7.37 40.05 0.31
N THR A 514 -8.65 40.02 0.67
CA THR A 514 -9.19 39.16 1.73
C THR A 514 -10.41 38.41 1.21
N HIS A 515 -10.50 37.13 1.53
CA HIS A 515 -11.66 36.27 1.26
C HIS A 515 -12.10 35.61 2.56
N THR A 516 -13.37 35.23 2.68
CA THR A 516 -13.89 34.53 3.85
C THR A 516 -14.45 33.20 3.42
N TYR A 517 -13.83 32.12 3.88
CA TYR A 517 -14.27 30.75 3.66
C TYR A 517 -15.22 30.31 4.77
N GLU A 518 -16.28 29.58 4.41
CA GLU A 518 -17.22 28.94 5.32
C GLU A 518 -17.30 27.44 5.04
N TRP A 519 -16.91 26.63 6.02
CA TRP A 519 -16.94 25.17 5.96
C TRP A 519 -17.79 24.62 7.08
N VAL A 520 -18.43 23.49 6.86
CA VAL A 520 -19.36 22.86 7.80
C VAL A 520 -18.90 21.44 8.11
N VAL A 521 -18.91 21.09 9.39
CA VAL A 521 -18.85 19.69 9.81
C VAL A 521 -20.29 19.20 9.93
N PRO A 522 -20.80 18.36 9.00
CA PRO A 522 -22.19 17.94 9.07
C PRO A 522 -22.44 17.06 10.29
N LYS A 523 -23.72 16.93 10.64
CA LYS A 523 -24.17 15.90 11.56
C LYS A 523 -23.76 14.52 11.02
N ASP A 524 -23.20 13.68 11.89
CA ASP A 524 -22.63 12.38 11.53
C ASP A 524 -21.39 12.46 10.61
N GLY A 525 -20.72 13.62 10.50
CA GLY A 525 -19.44 13.81 9.79
C GLY A 525 -18.21 13.89 10.71
N GLY A 526 -18.40 13.78 12.02
CA GLY A 526 -17.32 13.73 13.01
C GLY A 526 -16.85 12.30 13.31
N PRO A 527 -15.83 12.12 14.17
CA PRO A 527 -15.29 10.81 14.51
C PRO A 527 -16.33 9.80 15.03
N VAL A 528 -16.23 8.54 14.63
CA VAL A 528 -17.15 7.48 15.09
C VAL A 528 -16.77 6.94 16.47
N ALA A 529 -17.57 6.03 17.03
CA ALA A 529 -17.38 5.54 18.40
C ALA A 529 -15.96 4.99 18.68
N ASP A 530 -15.41 4.21 17.75
CA ASP A 530 -14.10 3.56 17.86
C ASP A 530 -12.92 4.49 17.45
N ASP A 531 -13.21 5.70 16.97
CA ASP A 531 -12.18 6.70 16.69
C ASP A 531 -11.72 7.42 17.98
N ALA A 532 -10.55 8.05 17.88
CA ALA A 532 -10.12 9.05 18.85
C ALA A 532 -11.14 10.21 18.96
N ASP A 533 -11.02 11.03 20.00
CA ASP A 533 -11.90 12.18 20.21
C ASP A 533 -11.86 13.18 19.06
N CYS A 534 -10.74 13.23 18.32
CA CYS A 534 -10.57 14.01 17.11
C CYS A 534 -9.83 13.19 16.04
N ILE A 535 -10.23 13.40 14.78
CA ILE A 535 -9.55 12.85 13.59
C ILE A 535 -8.80 13.97 12.86
N THR A 536 -7.65 13.61 12.29
CA THR A 536 -6.75 14.52 11.58
C THR A 536 -7.16 14.69 10.14
N TYR A 537 -7.21 15.94 9.70
CA TYR A 537 -7.20 16.40 8.32
C TYR A 537 -6.20 17.57 8.21
N PHE A 538 -6.17 18.25 7.08
CA PHE A 538 -5.36 19.45 6.89
C PHE A 538 -6.04 20.37 5.88
N TYR A 539 -5.48 21.56 5.72
CA TYR A 539 -5.85 22.52 4.70
C TYR A 539 -4.59 23.01 4.00
N TYR A 540 -4.71 23.40 2.74
CA TYR A 540 -3.58 23.81 1.90
C TYR A 540 -4.04 24.87 0.89
N SER A 541 -3.11 25.51 0.18
CA SER A 541 -3.49 26.35 -0.98
C SER A 541 -3.55 25.48 -2.22
N ALA A 542 -4.60 25.66 -3.02
CA ALA A 542 -4.90 24.85 -4.20
C ALA A 542 -5.12 25.70 -5.46
N VAL A 543 -4.47 26.87 -5.52
CA VAL A 543 -4.40 27.64 -6.78
C VAL A 543 -3.54 26.87 -7.78
N ASP A 544 -2.39 26.42 -7.31
CA ASP A 544 -1.56 25.40 -7.94
C ASP A 544 -1.13 24.45 -6.80
N PRO A 545 -1.87 23.37 -6.54
CA PRO A 545 -1.69 22.57 -5.33
C PRO A 545 -0.28 22.00 -5.19
N VAL A 546 0.41 21.71 -6.30
CA VAL A 546 1.79 21.22 -6.29
C VAL A 546 2.74 22.34 -5.88
N LYS A 547 2.75 23.46 -6.60
CA LYS A 547 3.68 24.55 -6.32
C LYS A 547 3.40 25.26 -4.99
N ASP A 548 2.13 25.39 -4.63
CA ASP A 548 1.70 26.07 -3.40
C ASP A 548 2.13 25.29 -2.15
N THR A 549 1.96 23.97 -2.15
CA THR A 549 2.37 23.12 -1.02
C THR A 549 3.88 23.00 -0.94
N SER A 550 4.59 22.81 -2.05
CA SER A 550 6.06 22.86 -2.10
C SER A 550 6.63 24.20 -1.60
N SER A 551 5.91 25.30 -1.87
CA SER A 551 6.28 26.63 -1.37
C SER A 551 6.00 26.82 0.14
N GLY A 552 5.21 25.95 0.78
CA GLY A 552 5.01 25.91 2.25
C GLY A 552 3.56 26.10 2.74
N LEU A 553 2.56 26.21 1.87
CA LEU A 553 1.17 26.48 2.29
C LEU A 553 0.39 25.21 2.67
N VAL A 554 0.60 24.75 3.90
CA VAL A 554 -0.15 23.65 4.52
C VAL A 554 -0.36 23.92 6.00
N GLY A 555 -1.51 23.51 6.56
CA GLY A 555 -1.77 23.56 7.99
C GLY A 555 -2.77 22.50 8.45
N PRO A 556 -2.73 22.07 9.71
CA PRO A 556 -3.57 20.97 10.20
C PRO A 556 -5.01 21.41 10.51
N LEU A 557 -5.96 20.50 10.29
CA LEU A 557 -7.38 20.65 10.60
C LEU A 557 -7.84 19.45 11.43
N LEU A 558 -8.49 19.68 12.57
CA LEU A 558 -9.05 18.61 13.40
C LEU A 558 -10.57 18.68 13.42
N VAL A 559 -11.20 17.53 13.19
CA VAL A 559 -12.64 17.34 13.40
C VAL A 559 -12.85 16.45 14.62
N CYS A 560 -13.65 16.91 15.56
CA CYS A 560 -13.80 16.33 16.89
C CYS A 560 -15.23 15.89 17.19
N LYS A 561 -15.37 14.92 18.09
CA LYS A 561 -16.67 14.54 18.67
C LYS A 561 -17.29 15.73 19.40
N LYS A 562 -18.62 15.75 19.51
CA LYS A 562 -19.33 16.81 20.27
C LYS A 562 -18.85 16.88 21.71
N LYS A 563 -18.64 18.09 22.19
CA LYS A 563 -18.24 18.42 23.57
C LYS A 563 -16.90 17.81 23.98
N THR A 564 -15.97 17.51 23.07
CA THR A 564 -14.61 17.06 23.42
C THR A 564 -13.58 18.19 23.39
N LEU A 565 -13.92 19.36 22.85
CA LEU A 565 -13.09 20.56 22.89
C LEU A 565 -13.42 21.46 24.09
N LYS A 566 -12.39 22.04 24.71
CA LYS A 566 -12.48 23.06 25.76
C LYS A 566 -11.45 24.14 25.50
N LYS A 567 -11.89 25.38 25.27
CA LYS A 567 -11.01 26.51 24.92
C LYS A 567 -10.06 26.18 23.74
N GLY A 568 -10.56 25.45 22.74
CA GLY A 568 -9.78 25.04 21.58
C GLY A 568 -8.76 23.93 21.81
N LYS A 569 -8.82 23.19 22.93
CA LYS A 569 -7.98 22.01 23.19
C LYS A 569 -8.84 20.77 23.47
N GLN A 570 -8.33 19.60 23.11
CA GLN A 570 -8.95 18.32 23.46
C GLN A 570 -9.01 18.10 24.98
N LYS A 571 -10.16 17.66 25.51
CA LYS A 571 -10.40 17.48 26.96
C LYS A 571 -9.69 16.26 27.55
N ASN A 572 -9.60 15.17 26.79
CA ASN A 572 -9.22 13.85 27.31
C ASN A 572 -7.78 13.44 26.96
N VAL A 573 -6.96 14.39 26.50
CA VAL A 573 -5.56 14.18 26.16
C VAL A 573 -4.69 15.17 26.92
N ASN A 574 -3.50 14.74 27.30
CA ASN A 574 -2.52 15.57 28.00
C ASN A 574 -1.69 16.40 27.02
N LYS A 575 -1.34 15.80 25.88
CA LYS A 575 -0.54 16.42 24.81
C LYS A 575 -1.10 16.08 23.43
N GLU A 576 -0.92 17.01 22.51
CA GLU A 576 -1.34 16.93 21.11
C GLU A 576 -0.14 17.34 20.26
N PHE A 577 0.25 16.48 19.31
CA PHE A 577 1.34 16.75 18.38
C PHE A 577 0.88 16.54 16.94
N HIS A 578 1.30 17.42 16.05
CA HIS A 578 1.03 17.37 14.62
C HIS A 578 2.32 17.12 13.87
N MET A 579 2.30 16.18 12.93
CA MET A 579 3.45 15.84 12.10
C MET A 579 3.01 15.69 10.64
N LEU A 580 3.65 16.50 9.81
CA LEU A 580 3.66 16.37 8.37
C LEU A 580 5.02 15.81 7.96
N ALA A 581 5.01 14.62 7.39
CA ALA A 581 6.16 14.03 6.72
C ALA A 581 6.04 14.36 5.22
N THR A 582 7.08 14.97 4.65
CA THR A 582 7.09 15.32 3.23
C THR A 582 8.52 15.60 2.78
N VAL A 583 8.82 15.23 1.53
CA VAL A 583 9.96 15.73 0.79
C VAL A 583 9.55 17.08 0.20
N PHE A 584 9.96 18.19 0.85
CA PHE A 584 9.71 19.51 0.27
C PHE A 584 10.59 19.70 -0.95
N ASP A 585 10.02 19.51 -2.12
CA ASP A 585 10.69 19.76 -3.39
C ASP A 585 10.71 21.27 -3.69
N GLU A 586 11.84 21.92 -3.38
CA GLU A 586 12.02 23.34 -3.65
C GLU A 586 12.21 23.65 -5.13
N ASN A 587 12.42 22.64 -6.00
CA ASN A 587 12.44 22.81 -7.45
C ASN A 587 11.04 23.20 -7.99
N LEU A 588 9.99 22.71 -7.33
CA LEU A 588 8.59 23.03 -7.64
C LEU A 588 8.10 24.31 -6.94
N SER A 589 8.91 24.92 -6.08
CA SER A 589 8.57 26.14 -5.36
C SER A 589 8.40 27.34 -6.31
N TRP A 590 7.40 28.19 -6.02
CA TRP A 590 7.23 29.47 -6.72
C TRP A 590 8.43 30.40 -6.57
N PHE A 591 9.26 30.16 -5.54
CA PHE A 591 10.39 31.00 -5.18
C PHE A 591 11.75 30.41 -5.61
N LEU A 592 11.78 29.35 -6.43
CA LEU A 592 13.05 28.76 -6.87
C LEU A 592 14.00 29.80 -7.48
N ASP A 593 13.51 30.65 -8.39
CA ASP A 593 14.32 31.70 -9.01
C ASP A 593 14.80 32.77 -8.02
N ASP A 594 13.93 33.16 -7.08
CA ASP A 594 14.31 34.08 -6.00
C ASP A 594 15.42 33.47 -5.14
N ASN A 595 15.29 32.17 -4.81
CA ASN A 595 16.24 31.42 -4.00
C ASN A 595 17.59 31.23 -4.70
N ILE A 596 17.59 30.88 -5.99
CA ILE A 596 18.80 30.81 -6.82
C ILE A 596 19.54 32.14 -6.78
N ASN A 597 18.83 33.25 -7.05
CA ASN A 597 19.42 34.58 -7.09
C ASN A 597 19.93 35.07 -5.73
N GLN A 598 19.26 34.69 -4.64
CA GLN A 598 19.59 35.14 -3.29
C GLN A 598 20.71 34.31 -2.64
N PHE A 599 20.75 33.00 -2.85
CA PHE A 599 21.57 32.09 -2.06
C PHE A 599 22.75 31.48 -2.83
N THR A 600 22.68 31.26 -4.14
CA THR A 600 23.81 30.70 -4.89
C THR A 600 24.93 31.73 -5.10
N LYS A 601 26.19 31.29 -5.24
CA LYS A 601 27.32 32.20 -5.51
C LYS A 601 27.39 32.63 -6.98
N ALA A 602 26.86 31.83 -7.91
CA ALA A 602 26.85 32.11 -9.34
C ALA A 602 25.48 31.78 -9.98
N PRO A 603 24.43 32.58 -9.72
CA PRO A 603 23.06 32.28 -10.17
C PRO A 603 22.89 31.98 -11.66
N LYS A 604 23.72 32.60 -12.51
CA LYS A 604 23.66 32.45 -13.97
C LYS A 604 24.22 31.13 -14.51
N THR A 605 24.94 30.37 -13.68
CA THR A 605 25.52 29.08 -14.08
C THR A 605 24.67 27.89 -13.62
N VAL A 606 23.58 28.13 -12.90
CA VAL A 606 22.68 27.07 -12.42
C VAL A 606 21.93 26.45 -13.59
N ASN A 607 22.05 25.14 -13.73
CA ASN A 607 21.18 24.34 -14.59
C ASN A 607 20.07 23.74 -13.72
N LYS A 608 18.80 24.01 -14.05
CA LYS A 608 17.66 23.48 -13.29
C LYS A 608 17.33 22.03 -13.64
N GLU A 609 17.79 21.57 -14.79
CA GLU A 609 17.63 20.19 -15.28
C GLU A 609 18.79 19.29 -14.84
N ASP A 610 19.71 19.79 -14.03
CA ASP A 610 20.80 18.99 -13.46
C ASP A 610 20.28 18.18 -12.27
N GLU A 611 20.40 16.85 -12.34
CA GLU A 611 19.87 15.94 -11.32
C GLU A 611 20.44 16.22 -9.94
N ASP A 612 21.76 16.45 -9.84
CA ASP A 612 22.39 16.76 -8.55
C ASP A 612 21.89 18.10 -7.98
N PHE A 613 21.56 19.08 -8.83
CA PHE A 613 20.92 20.32 -8.39
C PHE A 613 19.50 20.06 -7.88
N GLN A 614 18.70 19.29 -8.61
CA GLN A 614 17.35 18.94 -8.20
C GLN A 614 17.35 18.20 -6.86
N GLU A 615 18.22 17.20 -6.72
CA GLU A 615 18.37 16.42 -5.49
C GLU A 615 18.79 17.29 -4.30
N SER A 616 19.70 18.25 -4.51
CA SER A 616 20.11 19.18 -3.44
C SER A 616 18.97 20.05 -2.88
N ASN A 617 17.85 20.15 -3.61
CA ASN A 617 16.68 20.94 -3.27
C ASN A 617 15.49 20.08 -2.78
N LYS A 618 15.64 18.75 -2.68
CA LYS A 618 14.62 17.84 -2.12
C LYS A 618 14.81 17.71 -0.61
N MET A 619 14.05 18.49 0.16
CA MET A 619 14.25 18.62 1.60
C MET A 619 13.37 17.62 2.40
N HIS A 620 13.93 16.44 2.66
CA HIS A 620 13.31 15.33 3.42
C HIS A 620 13.03 15.67 4.89
N SER A 621 11.83 16.16 5.22
CA SER A 621 11.60 16.85 6.49
C SER A 621 10.36 16.39 7.27
N ILE A 622 10.39 16.61 8.59
CA ILE A 622 9.21 16.55 9.45
C ILE A 622 8.88 17.97 9.91
N ASN A 623 7.69 18.47 9.56
CA ASN A 623 7.25 19.85 9.82
C ASN A 623 8.22 20.93 9.31
N GLY A 624 8.96 20.64 8.23
CA GLY A 624 9.95 21.54 7.66
C GLY A 624 11.31 21.51 8.35
N TYR A 625 11.59 20.55 9.24
CA TYR A 625 12.90 20.38 9.87
C TYR A 625 13.55 19.04 9.51
N MET A 626 14.87 19.05 9.43
CA MET A 626 15.68 17.87 9.07
C MET A 626 16.71 17.55 10.16
N TYR A 627 17.23 16.33 10.14
CA TYR A 627 18.34 15.85 10.96
C TYR A 627 18.18 16.12 12.47
N GLY A 628 16.96 15.95 12.99
CA GLY A 628 16.67 16.07 14.42
C GLY A 628 16.50 17.50 14.95
N ASN A 629 16.33 18.49 14.07
CA ASN A 629 16.20 19.91 14.43
C ASN A 629 14.80 20.34 14.91
N LEU A 630 13.78 19.48 14.79
CA LEU A 630 12.40 19.79 15.17
C LEU A 630 12.26 20.01 16.70
N PRO A 631 11.86 21.21 17.17
CA PRO A 631 11.69 21.48 18.60
C PRO A 631 10.31 21.09 19.14
N GLY A 632 10.15 21.09 20.47
CA GLY A 632 8.83 21.11 21.11
C GLY A 632 8.15 19.75 21.34
N LEU A 633 8.79 18.63 20.98
CA LEU A 633 8.28 17.29 21.22
C LEU A 633 8.66 16.78 22.62
N THR A 634 7.96 17.24 23.65
CA THR A 634 8.20 16.83 25.05
C THR A 634 6.90 16.45 25.75
N MET A 635 6.89 15.28 26.36
CA MET A 635 5.73 14.70 27.07
C MET A 635 6.17 14.01 28.36
N CYS A 636 5.21 13.67 29.22
CA CYS A 636 5.45 12.93 30.45
C CYS A 636 5.15 11.44 30.26
N LYS A 637 5.90 10.57 30.95
CA LYS A 637 5.58 9.14 31.04
C LYS A 637 4.16 8.95 31.58
N GLY A 638 3.35 8.15 30.88
CA GLY A 638 1.95 7.88 31.20
C GLY A 638 0.96 8.95 30.76
N ASP A 639 1.40 10.01 30.07
CA ASP A 639 0.48 10.95 29.41
C ASP A 639 -0.36 10.24 28.35
N LYS A 640 -1.61 10.66 28.18
CA LYS A 640 -2.36 10.36 26.97
C LYS A 640 -1.99 11.36 25.89
N VAL A 641 -1.31 10.88 24.86
CA VAL A 641 -0.79 11.72 23.78
C VAL A 641 -1.51 11.40 22.49
N SER A 642 -2.07 12.42 21.85
CA SER A 642 -2.66 12.31 20.52
C SER A 642 -1.64 12.79 19.48
N TRP A 643 -1.32 11.93 18.53
CA TRP A 643 -0.44 12.25 17.41
C TRP A 643 -1.26 12.31 16.13
N HIS A 644 -1.16 13.44 15.44
CA HIS A 644 -1.84 13.75 14.20
C HIS A 644 -0.82 13.69 13.07
N LEU A 645 -0.88 12.63 12.27
CA LEU A 645 0.12 12.30 11.26
C LEU A 645 -0.46 12.57 9.87
N SER A 646 0.34 13.12 8.96
CA SER A 646 -0.06 13.43 7.59
C SER A 646 1.13 13.35 6.63
N GLY A 647 0.85 13.04 5.37
CA GLY A 647 1.83 13.07 4.27
C GLY A 647 1.40 14.03 3.15
N LEU A 648 2.36 14.55 2.39
CA LEU A 648 2.16 15.36 1.18
C LEU A 648 3.30 15.09 0.19
N GLY A 649 3.04 15.23 -1.11
CA GLY A 649 4.06 15.25 -2.15
C GLY A 649 3.80 14.32 -3.32
N SER A 650 4.86 13.67 -3.80
CA SER A 650 4.93 12.85 -5.01
C SER A 650 4.83 11.34 -4.71
N GLU A 651 5.12 10.50 -5.70
CA GLU A 651 5.24 9.04 -5.53
C GLU A 651 6.39 8.65 -4.59
N ALA A 652 7.44 9.47 -4.47
CA ALA A 652 8.52 9.29 -3.50
C ALA A 652 8.01 9.36 -2.05
N ASP A 653 6.89 10.05 -1.77
CA ASP A 653 6.40 10.34 -0.42
C ASP A 653 5.67 9.17 0.27
N ILE A 654 6.32 8.01 0.32
CA ILE A 654 5.93 6.86 1.14
C ILE A 654 6.65 6.95 2.49
N HIS A 655 5.91 7.30 3.54
CA HIS A 655 6.52 7.58 4.85
C HIS A 655 6.11 6.57 5.91
N GLY A 656 7.01 5.66 6.28
CA GLY A 656 6.85 4.78 7.44
C GLY A 656 7.32 5.44 8.74
N LEU A 657 6.47 6.24 9.40
CA LEU A 657 6.83 6.96 10.63
C LEU A 657 6.93 6.00 11.83
N TYR A 658 8.16 5.68 12.23
CA TYR A 658 8.50 4.81 13.35
C TYR A 658 8.78 5.60 14.62
N PHE A 659 8.09 5.26 15.71
CA PHE A 659 8.33 5.83 17.03
C PHE A 659 9.23 4.91 17.84
N GLU A 660 10.47 5.30 18.05
CA GLU A 660 11.42 4.45 18.76
C GLU A 660 11.02 4.24 20.21
N GLY A 661 11.08 2.98 20.68
CA GLY A 661 10.90 2.63 22.09
C GLY A 661 9.47 2.76 22.66
N ASN A 662 8.54 3.43 21.98
CA ASN A 662 7.14 3.55 22.40
C ASN A 662 6.20 3.06 21.27
N ARG A 663 5.00 2.63 21.65
CA ARG A 663 3.99 2.14 20.71
C ARG A 663 2.70 2.95 20.85
N PHE A 664 1.95 3.04 19.77
CA PHE A 664 0.64 3.68 19.74
C PHE A 664 -0.46 2.69 19.37
N ILE A 665 -1.70 3.11 19.57
CA ILE A 665 -2.90 2.41 19.12
C ILE A 665 -3.50 3.17 17.95
N TYR A 666 -3.74 2.45 16.87
CA TYR A 666 -4.49 2.88 15.70
C TYR A 666 -5.60 1.87 15.44
N ARG A 667 -6.87 2.31 15.42
CA ARG A 667 -8.03 1.44 15.18
C ARG A 667 -7.99 0.14 16.01
N GLU A 668 -7.83 0.29 17.34
CA GLU A 668 -7.69 -0.83 18.30
C GLU A 668 -6.49 -1.78 18.08
N THR A 669 -5.62 -1.49 17.11
CA THR A 669 -4.40 -2.24 16.82
C THR A 669 -3.18 -1.53 17.34
N ARG A 670 -2.31 -2.24 18.06
CA ARG A 670 -1.04 -1.72 18.54
C ARG A 670 0.01 -1.81 17.45
N ARG A 671 0.70 -0.69 17.20
CA ARG A 671 1.76 -0.52 16.20
C ARG A 671 2.85 0.42 16.73
N ASP A 672 4.01 0.41 16.09
CA ASP A 672 5.10 1.36 16.27
C ASP A 672 5.45 2.15 15.00
N VAL A 673 5.01 1.67 13.83
CA VAL A 673 5.14 2.36 12.54
C VAL A 673 3.75 2.74 12.01
N MET A 674 3.59 3.98 11.55
CA MET A 674 2.42 4.42 10.80
C MET A 674 2.84 4.90 9.42
N ASN A 675 2.24 4.33 8.37
CA ASN A 675 2.48 4.79 7.01
C ASN A 675 1.58 5.99 6.71
N VAL A 676 2.13 7.02 6.09
CA VAL A 676 1.39 8.15 5.51
C VAL A 676 1.87 8.39 4.08
N PHE A 677 0.96 8.87 3.24
CA PHE A 677 1.14 9.10 1.80
C PHE A 677 0.62 10.50 1.47
N PRO A 678 0.82 11.03 0.24
CA PRO A 678 0.32 12.34 -0.13
C PRO A 678 -1.17 12.50 0.18
N HIS A 679 -1.53 13.53 0.94
CA HIS A 679 -2.90 13.85 1.36
C HIS A 679 -3.58 12.82 2.27
N ILE A 680 -2.85 11.86 2.83
CA ILE A 680 -3.39 10.86 3.75
C ILE A 680 -3.01 11.23 5.17
N SER A 681 -4.02 11.26 6.05
CA SER A 681 -3.87 11.64 7.45
C SER A 681 -4.46 10.62 8.41
N HIS A 682 -3.83 10.52 9.58
CA HIS A 682 -4.20 9.58 10.63
C HIS A 682 -4.12 10.24 12.00
N THR A 683 -4.97 9.79 12.93
CA THR A 683 -4.80 10.06 14.37
C THR A 683 -4.40 8.77 15.06
N VAL A 684 -3.34 8.81 15.84
CA VAL A 684 -2.92 7.69 16.68
C VAL A 684 -2.79 8.11 18.14
N MET A 685 -3.08 7.18 19.05
CA MET A 685 -3.06 7.44 20.49
C MET A 685 -1.90 6.70 21.14
N MET A 686 -1.05 7.43 21.86
CA MET A 686 0.12 6.88 22.54
C MET A 686 0.02 7.13 24.05
N GLU A 687 0.39 6.11 24.83
CA GLU A 687 0.67 6.23 26.26
C GLU A 687 2.13 5.82 26.49
N PRO A 688 3.07 6.77 26.58
CA PRO A 688 4.49 6.46 26.60
C PRO A 688 4.85 5.79 27.92
N ASP A 689 5.45 4.61 27.84
CA ASP A 689 5.78 3.76 28.99
C ASP A 689 7.29 3.75 29.31
N SER A 690 8.10 4.24 28.38
CA SER A 690 9.55 4.24 28.43
C SER A 690 10.06 5.68 28.55
N MET A 691 10.89 5.95 29.56
CA MET A 691 11.47 7.29 29.77
C MET A 691 12.78 7.39 29.01
N GLY A 692 13.07 8.56 28.45
CA GLY A 692 14.30 8.79 27.71
C GLY A 692 14.10 9.80 26.58
N GLN A 693 15.16 9.96 25.81
CA GLN A 693 15.13 10.58 24.50
C GLN A 693 15.01 9.48 23.45
N PHE A 694 14.15 9.71 22.47
CA PHE A 694 13.82 8.76 21.42
C PHE A 694 13.71 9.54 20.10
N GLU A 695 13.78 8.84 18.98
CA GLU A 695 13.53 9.43 17.68
C GLU A 695 12.17 9.01 17.11
N VAL A 696 11.55 9.90 16.34
CA VAL A 696 10.57 9.54 15.32
C VAL A 696 11.28 9.67 13.98
N VAL A 697 11.31 8.58 13.22
CA VAL A 697 12.09 8.47 11.98
C VAL A 697 11.23 7.88 10.87
N CYS A 698 11.50 8.28 9.64
CA CYS A 698 10.98 7.57 8.48
C CYS A 698 11.73 6.24 8.31
N LYS A 699 11.03 5.14 8.03
CA LYS A 699 11.61 3.81 7.77
C LYS A 699 12.03 3.57 6.33
N THR A 700 11.54 4.41 5.42
CA THR A 700 12.02 4.48 4.06
C THR A 700 13.47 4.94 4.07
N THR A 701 14.33 4.16 3.42
CA THR A 701 15.78 4.25 3.58
C THR A 701 16.32 5.61 3.14
N ASP A 702 15.95 6.10 1.95
CA ASP A 702 16.44 7.36 1.42
C ASP A 702 15.93 8.55 2.24
N HIS A 703 14.67 8.52 2.67
CA HIS A 703 14.12 9.52 3.59
C HIS A 703 14.88 9.58 4.92
N TYR A 704 15.27 8.44 5.48
CA TYR A 704 16.06 8.38 6.71
C TYR A 704 17.43 9.02 6.51
N GLN A 705 18.13 8.67 5.42
CA GLN A 705 19.44 9.21 5.09
C GLN A 705 19.39 10.71 4.76
N GLY A 706 18.36 11.12 4.01
CA GLY A 706 18.04 12.51 3.69
C GLY A 706 17.64 13.36 4.90
N GLY A 707 17.49 12.76 6.09
CA GLY A 707 17.35 13.49 7.35
C GLY A 707 15.92 13.61 7.87
N MET A 708 14.98 12.80 7.39
CA MET A 708 13.60 12.76 7.89
C MET A 708 13.50 12.09 9.27
N ARG A 709 13.97 12.81 10.29
CA ARG A 709 13.97 12.38 11.69
C ARG A 709 13.82 13.54 12.66
N ALA A 710 13.14 13.27 13.77
CA ALA A 710 12.94 14.22 14.85
C ALA A 710 13.11 13.57 16.23
N ASN A 711 13.63 14.34 17.17
CA ASN A 711 13.83 13.90 18.55
C ASN A 711 12.57 14.19 19.39
N TYR A 712 12.10 13.21 20.18
CA TYR A 712 11.09 13.42 21.20
C TYR A 712 11.56 12.94 22.58
N THR A 713 11.09 13.62 23.63
CA THR A 713 11.53 13.36 25.00
C THR A 713 10.37 12.96 25.90
N VAL A 714 10.54 11.83 26.60
CA VAL A 714 9.60 11.35 27.62
C VAL A 714 10.20 11.53 29.01
N GLN A 715 9.66 12.49 29.76
CA GLN A 715 10.17 12.88 31.08
C GLN A 715 9.40 12.24 32.24
N LYS A 716 10.03 12.22 33.41
CA LYS A 716 9.37 11.83 34.67
C LYS A 716 8.69 13.05 35.31
N CYS A 717 7.36 13.13 35.20
CA CYS A 717 6.59 14.24 35.76
C CYS A 717 5.84 13.91 37.06
N SER A 718 5.76 12.62 37.46
CA SER A 718 5.10 12.17 38.69
C SER A 718 5.95 11.18 39.49
N MET A 719 5.91 11.26 40.82
CA MET A 719 6.60 10.34 41.73
C MET A 719 6.02 8.91 41.73
N PHE A 720 4.76 8.73 41.31
CA PHE A 720 4.06 7.44 41.33
C PHE A 720 4.33 6.56 40.11
N ASN A 721 5.10 7.02 39.12
CA ASN A 721 5.45 6.27 37.91
C ASN A 721 6.55 5.21 38.16
N ARG A 722 6.31 4.26 39.06
CA ARG A 722 7.13 3.05 39.21
C ARG A 722 6.72 2.01 38.16
N GLN A 723 7.72 1.40 37.51
CA GLN A 723 7.54 0.26 36.62
C GLN A 723 7.12 -0.95 37.47
N SER A 724 5.89 -1.44 37.29
CA SER A 724 5.21 -2.36 38.24
C SER A 724 5.05 -3.79 37.74
N GLU A 725 5.46 -4.13 36.52
CA GLU A 725 5.32 -5.50 35.99
C GLU A 725 6.55 -6.35 36.30
N ILE A 726 6.37 -7.39 37.12
CA ILE A 726 7.39 -8.40 37.41
C ILE A 726 7.37 -9.44 36.27
N MET A 727 8.47 -9.54 35.52
CA MET A 727 8.64 -10.58 34.51
C MET A 727 9.04 -11.89 35.18
N LEU A 728 8.14 -12.89 35.14
CA LEU A 728 8.31 -14.15 35.88
C LEU A 728 8.97 -15.26 35.04
N HIS A 729 8.93 -15.15 33.71
CA HIS A 729 9.39 -16.20 32.79
C HIS A 729 10.55 -15.67 31.96
N SER A 730 11.54 -16.53 31.67
CA SER A 730 12.67 -16.14 30.84
C SER A 730 12.95 -17.16 29.75
N LYS A 731 13.15 -16.65 28.53
CA LYS A 731 13.55 -17.43 27.35
C LYS A 731 14.92 -16.95 26.92
N THR A 732 15.80 -17.87 26.52
CA THR A 732 17.16 -17.52 26.08
C THR A 732 17.40 -18.06 24.68
N TYR A 733 17.89 -17.19 23.79
CA TYR A 733 18.27 -17.53 22.42
C TYR A 733 19.77 -17.25 22.24
N TYR A 734 20.48 -18.17 21.59
CA TYR A 734 21.88 -18.00 21.19
C TYR A 734 21.89 -17.70 19.69
N ILE A 735 22.25 -16.49 19.31
CA ILE A 735 22.19 -16.01 17.92
C ILE A 735 23.57 -15.47 17.54
N ALA A 736 24.01 -15.72 16.32
CA ALA A 736 25.22 -15.08 15.79
C ALA A 736 24.96 -14.44 14.44
N ALA A 737 25.67 -13.34 14.16
CA ALA A 737 25.82 -12.81 12.81
C ALA A 737 26.98 -13.54 12.13
N ILE A 738 26.72 -14.20 11.00
CA ILE A 738 27.70 -14.97 10.24
C ILE A 738 27.73 -14.49 8.78
N GLU A 739 28.92 -14.45 8.19
CA GLU A 739 29.07 -14.18 6.75
C GLU A 739 28.90 -15.46 5.94
N ILE A 740 28.13 -15.39 4.85
CA ILE A 740 27.85 -16.50 3.94
C ILE A 740 27.83 -16.02 2.50
N ASP A 741 28.08 -16.93 1.55
CA ASP A 741 27.71 -16.71 0.16
C ASP A 741 26.22 -17.04 0.02
N TRP A 742 25.43 -16.03 -0.31
CA TRP A 742 23.99 -16.13 -0.52
C TRP A 742 23.69 -16.14 -2.02
N ASP A 743 22.98 -17.17 -2.45
CA ASP A 743 22.48 -17.28 -3.82
C ASP A 743 20.98 -16.98 -3.83
N TYR A 744 20.63 -15.89 -4.51
CA TYR A 744 19.25 -15.40 -4.67
C TYR A 744 18.41 -16.29 -5.59
N SER A 745 19.05 -17.02 -6.51
CA SER A 745 18.37 -17.91 -7.45
C SER A 745 19.25 -19.14 -7.76
N PRO A 746 19.39 -20.08 -6.80
CA PRO A 746 20.19 -21.29 -6.98
C PRO A 746 19.75 -22.17 -8.15
N ASN A 747 18.47 -22.11 -8.52
CA ASN A 747 17.90 -22.82 -9.65
C ASN A 747 17.07 -21.89 -10.54
N ARG A 748 17.40 -21.83 -11.84
CA ARG A 748 16.68 -21.03 -12.84
C ARG A 748 15.63 -21.82 -13.64
N THR A 749 15.41 -23.12 -13.35
CA THR A 749 14.43 -23.93 -14.10
C THR A 749 13.01 -23.36 -13.99
N TRP A 750 12.62 -22.89 -12.80
CA TRP A 750 11.29 -22.31 -12.58
C TRP A 750 11.10 -21.02 -13.39
N GLU A 751 12.09 -20.13 -13.38
CA GLU A 751 12.12 -18.92 -14.23
C GLU A 751 12.03 -19.26 -15.72
N GLN A 752 12.86 -20.20 -16.18
CA GLN A 752 12.92 -20.61 -17.59
C GLN A 752 11.61 -21.25 -18.07
N GLU A 753 10.93 -21.99 -17.20
CA GLU A 753 9.62 -22.56 -17.50
C GLU A 753 8.53 -21.48 -17.52
N MET A 754 8.53 -20.54 -16.56
CA MET A 754 7.57 -19.43 -16.49
C MET A 754 7.65 -18.52 -17.73
N TYR A 755 8.86 -18.19 -18.19
CA TYR A 755 9.08 -17.30 -19.33
C TYR A 755 9.40 -18.04 -20.64
N ASN A 756 9.06 -19.34 -20.70
CA ASN A 756 9.30 -20.16 -21.87
C ASN A 756 8.56 -19.59 -23.11
N GLY A 757 9.31 -19.31 -24.18
CA GLY A 757 8.77 -18.76 -25.43
C GLY A 757 8.96 -17.25 -25.59
N LEU A 758 9.45 -16.53 -24.58
CA LEU A 758 9.97 -15.18 -24.74
C LEU A 758 11.40 -15.20 -25.30
N ILE A 759 11.78 -14.16 -26.07
CA ILE A 759 13.12 -14.04 -26.65
C ILE A 759 14.18 -13.79 -25.56
N HIS A 760 13.82 -13.01 -24.54
CA HIS A 760 14.65 -12.70 -23.38
C HIS A 760 13.83 -12.89 -22.10
N SER A 761 14.39 -13.60 -21.12
CA SER A 761 13.79 -13.71 -19.77
C SER A 761 14.11 -12.45 -18.97
N PRO A 762 13.14 -11.83 -18.28
CA PRO A 762 13.39 -10.68 -17.40
C PRO A 762 14.44 -10.94 -16.33
N GLY A 763 14.58 -12.19 -15.86
CA GLY A 763 15.60 -12.54 -14.87
C GLY A 763 17.04 -12.44 -15.34
N ASN A 764 17.29 -12.25 -16.64
CA ASN A 764 18.64 -12.05 -17.15
C ASN A 764 19.28 -10.75 -16.66
N ASP A 765 18.50 -9.71 -16.41
CA ASP A 765 19.01 -8.40 -16.01
C ASP A 765 19.57 -8.44 -14.57
N PHE A 766 19.08 -9.37 -13.74
CA PHE A 766 19.45 -9.50 -12.32
C PHE A 766 20.34 -10.72 -12.02
N ILE A 767 20.12 -11.85 -12.69
CA ILE A 767 20.75 -13.14 -12.34
C ILE A 767 21.91 -13.50 -13.26
N ASP A 768 21.91 -13.01 -14.50
CA ASP A 768 22.93 -13.39 -15.47
C ASP A 768 24.28 -12.73 -15.15
N LYS A 769 25.36 -13.49 -15.32
CA LYS A 769 26.74 -13.05 -15.01
C LYS A 769 27.44 -12.41 -16.22
N GLN A 770 26.69 -11.95 -17.22
CA GLN A 770 27.30 -11.46 -18.46
C GLN A 770 28.04 -10.13 -18.25
N GLY A 771 29.29 -10.08 -18.75
CA GLY A 771 30.06 -8.84 -18.87
C GLY A 771 30.40 -8.18 -17.54
N LYS A 772 29.63 -7.13 -17.18
CA LYS A 772 29.85 -6.22 -16.04
C LYS A 772 29.04 -6.58 -14.78
N PHE A 773 28.15 -7.56 -14.83
CA PHE A 773 27.24 -7.88 -13.72
C PHE A 773 27.78 -8.96 -12.75
N ILE A 774 27.29 -8.95 -11.51
CA ILE A 774 27.68 -9.91 -10.46
C ILE A 774 26.90 -11.24 -10.60
N GLY A 775 25.63 -11.16 -11.00
CA GLY A 775 24.65 -12.26 -11.04
C GLY A 775 24.19 -12.69 -9.65
N SER A 776 23.57 -13.86 -9.47
CA SER A 776 22.80 -14.18 -8.25
C SER A 776 23.57 -14.43 -6.93
N ILE A 777 24.90 -14.46 -6.91
CA ILE A 777 25.68 -14.90 -5.73
C ILE A 777 26.42 -13.73 -5.11
N TYR A 778 26.01 -13.36 -3.89
CA TYR A 778 26.57 -12.27 -3.11
C TYR A 778 27.04 -12.75 -1.75
N LYS A 779 28.20 -12.26 -1.30
CA LYS A 779 28.61 -12.35 0.09
C LYS A 779 27.69 -11.46 0.93
N LYS A 780 27.08 -12.06 1.95
CA LYS A 780 26.12 -11.42 2.85
C LYS A 780 26.42 -11.76 4.31
N VAL A 781 25.77 -11.06 5.24
CA VAL A 781 25.80 -11.38 6.67
C VAL A 781 24.39 -11.65 7.17
N VAL A 782 24.20 -12.73 7.92
CA VAL A 782 22.87 -13.18 8.35
C VAL A 782 22.85 -13.63 9.80
N TYR A 783 21.68 -13.50 10.45
CA TYR A 783 21.47 -14.07 11.78
C TYR A 783 21.20 -15.57 11.71
N ARG A 784 21.91 -16.36 12.53
CA ARG A 784 21.65 -17.81 12.69
C ARG A 784 21.60 -18.22 14.15
N GLN A 785 20.74 -19.19 14.47
CA GLN A 785 20.58 -19.71 15.83
C GLN A 785 21.63 -20.80 16.12
N PHE A 786 22.15 -20.79 17.35
CA PHE A 786 23.06 -21.80 17.88
C PHE A 786 22.43 -22.53 19.06
N THR A 787 22.97 -23.71 19.36
CA THR A 787 22.45 -24.59 20.42
C THR A 787 22.78 -24.11 21.84
N ASN A 788 23.86 -23.35 22.03
CA ASN A 788 24.30 -22.83 23.33
C ASN A 788 25.30 -21.66 23.16
N ASN A 789 25.76 -21.10 24.29
CA ASN A 789 26.69 -19.97 24.37
C ASN A 789 28.14 -20.26 23.92
N LYS A 790 28.47 -21.51 23.52
CA LYS A 790 29.80 -21.83 22.97
C LYS A 790 29.88 -21.52 21.47
N PHE A 791 28.74 -21.37 20.79
CA PHE A 791 28.66 -21.08 19.35
C PHE A 791 29.44 -22.07 18.45
N THR A 792 29.47 -23.36 18.82
CA THR A 792 30.17 -24.40 18.06
C THR A 792 29.27 -25.21 17.13
N LYS A 793 27.98 -25.35 17.47
CA LYS A 793 26.98 -26.09 16.67
C LYS A 793 25.79 -25.18 16.36
N GLN A 794 25.67 -24.81 15.09
CA GLN A 794 24.49 -24.14 14.56
C GLN A 794 23.27 -25.04 14.71
N LYS A 795 22.13 -24.46 15.06
CA LYS A 795 20.86 -25.18 15.13
C LYS A 795 20.34 -25.36 13.71
N GLU A 796 20.14 -26.61 13.31
CA GLU A 796 19.55 -26.94 12.01
C GLU A 796 18.10 -26.44 11.96
N ARG A 797 17.70 -25.87 10.83
CA ARG A 797 16.32 -25.53 10.55
C ARG A 797 15.56 -26.79 10.19
N SER A 798 14.41 -26.99 10.81
CA SER A 798 13.46 -28.03 10.43
C SER A 798 12.76 -27.67 9.11
N ALA A 799 12.04 -28.63 8.53
CA ALA A 799 11.41 -28.46 7.21
C ALA A 799 10.39 -27.31 7.18
N ASP A 800 9.63 -27.13 8.26
CA ASP A 800 8.70 -26.03 8.50
C ASP A 800 9.39 -24.66 8.58
N MET A 801 10.68 -24.61 8.92
CA MET A 801 11.47 -23.37 9.00
C MET A 801 12.34 -23.11 7.77
N GLN A 802 12.27 -23.96 6.73
CA GLN A 802 13.05 -23.78 5.50
C GLN A 802 12.72 -22.46 4.81
N HIS A 803 11.45 -22.04 4.88
CA HIS A 803 10.94 -20.80 4.29
C HIS A 803 11.59 -19.53 4.83
N LEU A 804 12.29 -19.56 5.97
CA LEU A 804 12.88 -18.35 6.54
C LEU A 804 13.98 -17.75 5.62
N GLY A 805 14.58 -18.53 4.72
CA GLY A 805 15.54 -18.00 3.75
C GLY A 805 16.64 -17.17 4.42
N ILE A 806 16.79 -15.91 3.99
CA ILE A 806 17.80 -15.00 4.53
C ILE A 806 17.53 -14.62 5.99
N LEU A 807 16.25 -14.55 6.38
CA LEU A 807 15.81 -14.10 7.71
C LEU A 807 16.54 -14.82 8.83
N GLY A 808 16.69 -14.13 9.94
CA GLY A 808 17.08 -14.73 11.21
C GLY A 808 16.05 -15.74 11.74
N PRO A 809 16.40 -16.49 12.81
CA PRO A 809 15.44 -17.38 13.46
C PRO A 809 14.22 -16.62 13.99
N MET A 810 13.03 -17.23 13.93
CA MET A 810 11.86 -16.68 14.61
C MET A 810 12.08 -16.64 16.12
N ILE A 811 11.97 -15.45 16.71
CA ILE A 811 12.05 -15.25 18.15
C ILE A 811 10.62 -15.15 18.68
N HIS A 812 10.17 -16.17 19.41
CA HIS A 812 8.85 -16.19 20.03
C HIS A 812 8.90 -15.72 21.48
N ALA A 813 8.05 -14.77 21.82
CA ALA A 813 7.90 -14.28 23.19
C ALA A 813 6.41 -14.17 23.58
N ASP A 814 6.12 -14.41 24.84
CA ASP A 814 4.80 -14.18 25.41
C ASP A 814 4.81 -12.90 26.24
N ILE A 815 3.67 -12.22 26.32
CA ILE A 815 3.50 -11.10 27.27
C ILE A 815 3.87 -11.57 28.69
N GLY A 816 4.76 -10.81 29.34
CA GLY A 816 5.32 -11.12 30.65
C GLY A 816 6.65 -11.91 30.62
N ASP A 817 7.21 -12.17 29.44
CA ASP A 817 8.52 -12.80 29.26
C ASP A 817 9.68 -11.80 29.39
N LYS A 818 10.82 -12.33 29.86
CA LYS A 818 12.16 -11.77 29.71
C LYS A 818 12.93 -12.58 28.66
N VAL A 819 13.18 -12.00 27.49
CA VAL A 819 13.92 -12.65 26.41
C VAL A 819 15.39 -12.25 26.48
N ASN A 820 16.28 -13.20 26.77
CA ASN A 820 17.72 -12.98 26.73
C ASN A 820 18.28 -13.43 25.37
N ILE A 821 18.83 -12.51 24.60
CA ILE A 821 19.54 -12.83 23.36
C ILE A 821 21.04 -12.79 23.65
N VAL A 822 21.67 -13.96 23.69
CA VAL A 822 23.13 -14.07 23.72
C VAL A 822 23.60 -13.99 22.28
N PHE A 823 24.10 -12.82 21.90
CA PHE A 823 24.50 -12.50 20.55
C PHE A 823 26.02 -12.54 20.40
N LYS A 824 26.53 -13.31 19.43
CA LYS A 824 27.94 -13.32 19.07
C LYS A 824 28.13 -12.74 17.67
N ASN A 825 29.01 -11.78 17.53
CA ASN A 825 29.39 -11.30 16.22
C ASN A 825 30.52 -12.17 15.66
N MET A 826 30.25 -12.97 14.63
CA MET A 826 31.25 -13.81 13.95
C MET A 826 31.64 -13.24 12.57
N ALA A 827 31.13 -12.06 12.23
CA ALA A 827 31.44 -11.36 10.99
C ALA A 827 32.71 -10.50 11.13
N THR A 828 33.12 -9.87 10.04
CA THR A 828 34.35 -9.07 9.94
C THR A 828 34.19 -7.59 10.29
N ARG A 829 32.99 -7.19 10.74
CA ARG A 829 32.63 -5.80 11.07
C ARG A 829 31.77 -5.76 12.32
N PRO A 830 31.70 -4.64 13.06
CA PRO A 830 30.82 -4.50 14.21
C PRO A 830 29.35 -4.49 13.79
N TYR A 831 28.52 -5.27 14.49
CA TYR A 831 27.08 -5.34 14.28
C TYR A 831 26.34 -5.35 15.63
N SER A 832 25.02 -5.14 15.60
CA SER A 832 24.16 -5.29 16.77
C SER A 832 22.95 -6.17 16.47
N ILE A 833 22.06 -6.33 17.45
CA ILE A 833 20.76 -6.97 17.28
C ILE A 833 19.74 -6.29 18.18
N HIS A 834 18.70 -5.70 17.57
CA HIS A 834 17.73 -4.92 18.30
C HIS A 834 16.32 -5.07 17.71
N ALA A 835 15.30 -5.09 18.57
CA ALA A 835 13.90 -5.12 18.15
C ALA A 835 13.17 -3.76 18.30
N HIS A 836 13.62 -2.90 19.22
CA HIS A 836 12.94 -1.64 19.60
C HIS A 836 13.88 -0.42 19.78
N GLY A 837 14.58 0.01 18.72
CA GLY A 837 15.33 1.29 18.62
C GLY A 837 16.45 1.68 19.61
N ASN A 838 16.35 1.45 20.93
CA ASN A 838 17.02 2.35 21.89
C ASN A 838 18.12 1.73 22.81
N ASN A 839 18.74 0.60 22.45
CA ASN A 839 19.95 0.11 23.14
C ASN A 839 21.10 -0.15 22.16
N ASN A 840 21.99 0.84 22.03
CA ASN A 840 23.13 0.87 21.12
C ASN A 840 24.34 0.09 21.66
N PHE A 841 24.15 -1.18 22.02
CA PHE A 841 25.31 -2.05 22.23
C PHE A 841 25.84 -2.46 20.85
N VAL A 842 26.94 -1.87 20.45
CA VAL A 842 27.73 -2.34 19.29
C VAL A 842 28.55 -3.54 19.75
N VAL A 843 28.54 -4.63 19.00
CA VAL A 843 29.32 -5.83 19.31
C VAL A 843 30.44 -5.94 18.29
N SER A 844 31.69 -5.78 18.75
CA SER A 844 32.88 -5.86 17.91
C SER A 844 33.09 -7.28 17.38
N GLU A 845 34.02 -7.45 16.44
CA GLU A 845 34.27 -8.76 15.82
C GLU A 845 34.69 -9.81 16.86
N SER A 846 34.15 -11.01 16.76
CA SER A 846 34.37 -12.14 17.68
C SER A 846 33.90 -11.93 19.13
N GLU A 847 33.34 -10.78 19.48
CA GLU A 847 32.79 -10.51 20.81
C GLU A 847 31.39 -11.10 21.00
N THR A 848 30.99 -11.27 22.26
CA THR A 848 29.67 -11.78 22.63
C THR A 848 29.02 -10.84 23.65
N GLN A 849 27.80 -10.41 23.36
CA GLN A 849 27.01 -9.54 24.21
C GLN A 849 25.66 -10.19 24.52
N THR A 850 25.13 -9.99 25.72
CA THR A 850 23.78 -10.42 26.05
C THR A 850 22.83 -9.23 26.08
N TYR A 851 21.78 -9.30 25.27
CA TYR A 851 20.67 -8.36 25.26
C TYR A 851 19.53 -8.93 26.09
N THR A 852 18.84 -8.07 26.83
CA THR A 852 17.63 -8.44 27.57
C THR A 852 16.47 -7.61 27.03
N TRP A 853 15.51 -8.28 26.39
CA TRP A 853 14.27 -7.67 25.97
C TRP A 853 13.16 -8.01 26.97
N TYR A 854 12.51 -6.97 27.45
CA TYR A 854 11.34 -7.09 28.31
C TYR A 854 10.10 -7.03 27.43
N VAL A 855 9.15 -7.96 27.66
CA VAL A 855 7.90 -8.02 26.89
C VAL A 855 6.73 -7.64 27.81
N PRO A 856 6.57 -6.34 28.13
CA PRO A 856 5.42 -5.88 28.90
C PRO A 856 4.11 -6.07 28.14
N LYS A 857 2.98 -5.89 28.81
CA LYS A 857 1.66 -5.89 28.14
C LYS A 857 1.62 -4.90 26.97
N THR A 858 2.32 -3.79 27.09
CA THR A 858 2.41 -2.75 26.08
C THR A 858 3.26 -3.12 24.85
N ALA A 859 3.99 -4.24 24.88
CA ALA A 859 4.76 -4.72 23.73
C ALA A 859 4.03 -5.75 22.88
N GLY A 860 3.01 -6.41 23.43
CA GLY A 860 2.23 -7.42 22.73
C GLY A 860 0.94 -6.88 22.10
N PRO A 861 0.20 -7.74 21.38
CA PRO A 861 -1.04 -7.36 20.73
C PRO A 861 -2.14 -7.02 21.75
N THR A 862 -3.06 -6.13 21.35
CA THR A 862 -4.27 -5.81 22.13
C THR A 862 -5.24 -6.99 22.17
N ASP A 863 -6.28 -6.89 23.00
CA ASP A 863 -7.30 -7.93 23.07
C ASP A 863 -8.16 -8.04 21.80
N LYS A 864 -8.18 -6.97 21.00
CA LYS A 864 -8.88 -6.81 19.73
C LYS A 864 -8.06 -7.28 18.52
N GLN A 865 -6.74 -7.41 18.67
CA GLN A 865 -5.84 -7.95 17.65
C GLN A 865 -5.83 -9.49 17.61
N GLU A 866 -5.14 -10.04 16.60
CA GLU A 866 -4.76 -11.45 16.58
C GLU A 866 -3.97 -11.85 17.84
N THR A 867 -3.96 -13.15 18.13
CA THR A 867 -3.31 -13.66 19.36
C THR A 867 -1.81 -13.36 19.38
N CYS A 868 -1.18 -13.31 18.20
CA CYS A 868 0.22 -12.98 18.02
C CYS A 868 0.38 -11.86 17.00
N SER A 869 1.29 -10.95 17.29
CA SER A 869 1.76 -9.89 16.38
C SER A 869 3.22 -10.13 16.02
N VAL A 870 3.58 -9.79 14.80
CA VAL A 870 4.98 -9.78 14.34
C VAL A 870 5.55 -8.36 14.39
N GLY A 871 6.84 -8.26 14.69
CA GLY A 871 7.69 -7.12 14.36
C GLY A 871 9.04 -7.64 13.85
N ALA A 872 9.95 -6.73 13.51
CA ALA A 872 11.30 -7.09 13.07
C ALA A 872 12.35 -6.84 14.15
N TYR A 873 13.43 -7.61 14.12
CA TYR A 873 14.69 -7.28 14.76
C TYR A 873 15.80 -7.18 13.70
N TYR A 874 16.71 -6.23 13.87
CA TYR A 874 17.74 -5.88 12.90
C TYR A 874 18.94 -5.23 13.60
N SER A 875 20.02 -4.95 12.86
CA SER A 875 21.21 -4.25 13.38
C SER A 875 21.01 -2.73 13.34
N THR A 876 21.46 -2.04 14.37
CA THR A 876 21.33 -0.58 14.54
C THR A 876 22.67 0.16 14.43
N VAL A 877 23.74 -0.52 14.02
CA VAL A 877 25.07 0.11 13.85
C VAL A 877 25.06 1.03 12.63
N ASN A 878 24.69 0.47 11.47
CA ASN A 878 24.28 1.24 10.30
C ASN A 878 23.00 0.61 9.78
N VAL A 879 21.85 1.20 10.12
CA VAL A 879 20.52 0.62 9.86
C VAL A 879 20.33 0.26 8.39
N ILE A 880 20.82 1.10 7.48
CA ILE A 880 20.69 0.91 6.03
C ILE A 880 21.61 -0.21 5.55
N LYS A 881 22.92 -0.03 5.69
CA LYS A 881 23.91 -0.96 5.11
C LYS A 881 23.83 -2.33 5.75
N ASP A 882 23.57 -2.42 7.06
CA ASP A 882 23.45 -3.68 7.76
C ASP A 882 22.19 -4.46 7.34
N LEU A 883 21.08 -3.75 7.09
CA LEU A 883 19.82 -4.33 6.62
C LEU A 883 20.01 -4.93 5.22
N TYR A 884 20.51 -4.15 4.25
CA TYR A 884 20.76 -4.61 2.88
C TYR A 884 21.83 -5.71 2.82
N SER A 885 22.82 -5.67 3.72
CA SER A 885 23.80 -6.76 3.88
C SER A 885 23.19 -8.08 4.38
N GLY A 886 21.98 -8.06 4.99
CA GLY A 886 21.19 -9.26 5.31
C GLY A 886 20.74 -9.41 6.78
N LEU A 887 20.95 -8.43 7.66
CA LEU A 887 20.62 -8.53 9.09
C LEU A 887 19.18 -8.16 9.43
N ILE A 888 18.26 -9.11 9.27
CA ILE A 888 16.86 -8.96 9.67
C ILE A 888 16.26 -10.29 10.13
N GLY A 889 15.32 -10.27 11.07
CA GLY A 889 14.53 -11.45 11.43
C GLY A 889 13.22 -11.11 12.16
N PRO A 890 12.28 -12.07 12.23
CA PRO A 890 10.96 -11.86 12.82
C PRO A 890 10.96 -12.06 14.35
N LEU A 891 10.37 -11.09 15.06
CA LEU A 891 10.01 -11.18 16.47
C LEU A 891 8.49 -11.36 16.59
N VAL A 892 8.06 -12.53 17.09
CA VAL A 892 6.64 -12.86 17.27
C VAL A 892 6.28 -12.75 18.75
N ILE A 893 5.38 -11.81 19.06
CA ILE A 893 4.89 -11.59 20.43
C ILE A 893 3.44 -12.06 20.54
N CYS A 894 3.19 -12.99 21.45
CA CYS A 894 1.88 -13.60 21.65
C CYS A 894 1.27 -13.25 23.01
N ARG A 895 -0.07 -13.19 23.06
CA ARG A 895 -0.81 -13.30 24.30
C ARG A 895 -0.66 -14.71 24.85
N ARG A 896 -0.25 -14.84 26.12
CA ARG A 896 0.04 -16.12 26.73
C ARG A 896 -1.19 -17.04 26.73
N SER A 897 -1.01 -18.27 26.27
CA SER A 897 -2.07 -19.29 26.23
C SER A 897 -1.54 -20.64 26.73
N TYR A 898 -2.02 -21.09 27.89
CA TYR A 898 -1.64 -22.38 28.47
C TYR A 898 -1.95 -23.55 27.52
N ALA A 899 -3.06 -23.51 26.78
CA ALA A 899 -3.41 -24.55 25.81
C ALA A 899 -2.39 -24.68 24.66
N ARG A 900 -1.78 -23.57 24.23
CA ARG A 900 -0.70 -23.57 23.21
C ARG A 900 0.62 -24.04 23.82
N SER A 901 0.94 -23.62 25.05
CA SER A 901 2.15 -24.04 25.76
C SER A 901 2.18 -25.51 26.16
N PHE A 902 1.02 -26.15 26.36
CA PHE A 902 0.90 -27.58 26.67
C PHE A 902 0.68 -28.47 25.42
N GLY A 903 0.71 -27.91 24.21
CA GLY A 903 0.50 -28.67 22.96
C GLY A 903 -0.91 -29.28 22.82
N LEU A 904 -1.90 -28.77 23.56
CA LEU A 904 -3.28 -29.27 23.59
C LEU A 904 -4.17 -28.70 22.48
N LYS A 905 -3.62 -27.84 21.62
CA LYS A 905 -4.31 -27.23 20.46
C LYS A 905 -3.67 -27.77 19.17
N LYS A 906 -4.52 -28.13 18.19
CA LYS A 906 -4.12 -28.60 16.85
C LYS A 906 -3.03 -27.69 16.27
N GLU A 907 -2.08 -28.30 15.56
CA GLU A 907 -0.94 -27.68 14.88
C GLU A 907 -1.40 -26.41 14.13
N VAL A 908 -0.73 -25.32 14.47
CA VAL A 908 -0.90 -24.01 13.86
C VAL A 908 0.37 -23.79 13.06
N GLU A 909 0.26 -23.80 11.74
CA GLU A 909 1.39 -23.50 10.87
C GLU A 909 1.67 -22.00 10.88
N GLU A 910 2.95 -21.64 10.91
CA GLU A 910 3.42 -20.26 10.99
C GLU A 910 4.47 -20.00 9.91
N PHE A 911 4.20 -19.03 9.04
CA PHE A 911 5.14 -18.58 8.02
C PHE A 911 5.47 -17.12 8.22
N ALA A 912 6.75 -16.77 8.13
CA ALA A 912 7.20 -15.38 8.10
C ALA A 912 7.72 -15.03 6.70
N LEU A 913 7.17 -13.97 6.11
CA LEU A 913 7.52 -13.48 4.79
C LEU A 913 7.94 -12.02 4.87
N LEU A 914 9.17 -11.76 4.44
CA LEU A 914 9.71 -10.44 4.18
C LEU A 914 9.68 -10.21 2.67
N PHE A 915 8.95 -9.18 2.27
CA PHE A 915 9.01 -8.61 0.93
C PHE A 915 9.96 -7.42 1.01
N MET A 916 11.02 -7.46 0.21
CA MET A 916 12.06 -6.45 0.17
C MET A 916 12.88 -6.58 -1.11
N VAL A 917 13.19 -5.46 -1.76
CA VAL A 917 14.22 -5.32 -2.78
C VAL A 917 15.56 -5.19 -2.06
N PHE A 918 16.40 -6.21 -2.16
CA PHE A 918 17.73 -6.17 -1.55
C PHE A 918 18.67 -5.40 -2.47
N ASP A 919 18.88 -4.12 -2.17
CA ASP A 919 19.86 -3.29 -2.86
C ASP A 919 21.29 -3.66 -2.42
N GLU A 920 21.97 -4.48 -3.22
CA GLU A 920 23.35 -4.87 -2.95
C GLU A 920 24.36 -3.74 -3.22
N ASN A 921 23.94 -2.63 -3.85
CA ASN A 921 24.78 -1.44 -3.99
C ASN A 921 25.03 -0.80 -2.62
N GLU A 922 24.08 -0.91 -1.69
CA GLU A 922 24.20 -0.42 -0.31
C GLU A 922 24.86 -1.41 0.66
N SER A 923 25.15 -2.63 0.21
CA SER A 923 25.79 -3.67 1.01
C SER A 923 27.23 -3.31 1.39
N TRP A 924 27.64 -3.68 2.61
CA TRP A 924 29.05 -3.58 3.04
C TRP A 924 30.00 -4.44 2.19
N TYR A 925 29.44 -5.42 1.47
CA TYR A 925 30.18 -6.44 0.73
C TYR A 925 30.21 -6.19 -0.78
N LEU A 926 29.68 -5.07 -1.28
CA LEU A 926 29.67 -4.75 -2.71
C LEU A 926 31.07 -4.85 -3.33
N ASP A 927 32.09 -4.25 -2.70
CA ASP A 927 33.47 -4.28 -3.22
C ASP A 927 34.06 -5.70 -3.24
N ASP A 928 33.77 -6.51 -2.21
CA ASP A 928 34.17 -7.92 -2.16
C ASP A 928 33.49 -8.70 -3.30
N ASN A 929 32.20 -8.42 -3.55
CA ASN A 929 31.41 -9.08 -4.58
C ASN A 929 31.86 -8.71 -5.99
N ILE A 930 32.15 -7.43 -6.26
CA ILE A 930 32.74 -6.97 -7.53
C ILE A 930 34.07 -7.68 -7.77
N LYS A 931 34.97 -7.66 -6.77
CA LYS A 931 36.30 -8.28 -6.91
C LYS A 931 36.24 -9.80 -7.12
N THR A 932 35.26 -10.46 -6.51
CA THR A 932 35.11 -11.92 -6.57
C THR A 932 34.45 -12.38 -7.87
N ASN A 933 33.44 -11.67 -8.34
CA ASN A 933 32.62 -12.10 -9.47
C ASN A 933 33.00 -11.45 -10.82
N ILE A 934 33.58 -10.24 -10.82
CA ILE A 934 33.87 -9.48 -12.04
C ILE A 934 35.38 -9.47 -12.31
N LYS A 935 35.79 -10.08 -13.43
CA LYS A 935 37.21 -10.25 -13.79
C LYS A 935 37.91 -8.94 -14.17
N THR A 936 37.19 -7.99 -14.76
CA THR A 936 37.77 -6.73 -15.25
C THR A 936 36.75 -5.60 -15.06
N PRO A 937 36.61 -5.08 -13.83
CA PRO A 937 35.66 -4.01 -13.55
C PRO A 937 36.09 -2.72 -14.26
N THR A 938 35.12 -1.99 -14.82
CA THR A 938 35.33 -0.64 -15.32
C THR A 938 35.58 0.31 -14.13
N ARG A 939 36.27 1.43 -14.37
CA ARG A 939 36.68 2.35 -13.29
C ARG A 939 35.48 2.97 -12.55
N ASN A 940 34.36 3.18 -13.24
CA ASN A 940 33.15 3.82 -12.72
C ASN A 940 31.96 2.85 -12.71
N ILE A 941 32.20 1.56 -12.51
CA ILE A 941 31.14 0.54 -12.58
C ILE A 941 29.99 0.79 -11.62
N LYS A 942 30.24 1.46 -10.48
CA LYS A 942 29.22 1.77 -9.47
C LYS A 942 28.31 2.95 -9.83
N GLU A 943 28.67 3.71 -10.86
CA GLU A 943 27.89 4.84 -11.39
C GLU A 943 27.09 4.42 -12.63
N ASP A 944 27.21 3.17 -13.08
CA ASP A 944 26.53 2.65 -14.25
C ASP A 944 25.14 2.13 -13.86
N GLU A 945 24.09 2.69 -14.47
CA GLU A 945 22.69 2.40 -14.12
C GLU A 945 22.31 0.93 -14.31
N ASP A 946 22.72 0.29 -15.42
CA ASP A 946 22.45 -1.14 -15.61
C ASP A 946 23.11 -1.97 -14.49
N PHE A 947 24.31 -1.57 -14.02
CA PHE A 947 24.97 -2.27 -12.93
C PHE A 947 24.23 -2.07 -11.61
N ILE A 948 23.79 -0.85 -11.32
CA ILE A 948 22.98 -0.54 -10.14
C ILE A 948 21.70 -1.38 -10.15
N GLU A 949 20.98 -1.40 -11.28
CA GLU A 949 19.74 -2.14 -11.43
C GLU A 949 19.95 -3.66 -11.31
N SER A 950 21.03 -4.19 -11.90
CA SER A 950 21.37 -5.62 -11.78
C SER A 950 21.58 -6.11 -10.34
N ASN A 951 21.86 -5.18 -9.41
CA ASN A 951 22.12 -5.45 -8.00
C ASN A 951 20.90 -5.21 -7.10
N LYS A 952 19.75 -4.79 -7.65
CA LYS A 952 18.48 -4.68 -6.92
C LYS A 952 17.74 -6.02 -6.95
N MET A 953 17.91 -6.81 -5.90
CA MET A 953 17.40 -8.19 -5.86
C MET A 953 16.00 -8.25 -5.25
N HIS A 954 14.97 -8.28 -6.11
CA HIS A 954 13.55 -8.26 -5.77
C HIS A 954 13.04 -9.61 -5.22
N GLY A 955 13.23 -9.86 -3.91
CA GLY A 955 13.04 -11.19 -3.33
C GLY A 955 11.99 -11.31 -2.24
N ILE A 956 11.45 -12.53 -2.09
CA ILE A 956 10.70 -12.93 -0.88
C ILE A 956 11.66 -13.73 0.00
N ASN A 957 11.91 -13.26 1.23
CA ASN A 957 12.93 -13.83 2.12
C ASN A 957 14.32 -13.98 1.48
N GLY A 958 14.66 -13.08 0.54
CA GLY A 958 15.92 -13.08 -0.21
C GLY A 958 16.02 -14.19 -1.26
N GLN A 959 14.90 -14.70 -1.79
CA GLN A 959 14.86 -15.70 -2.85
C GLN A 959 13.96 -15.22 -4.00
N LEU A 960 14.37 -15.50 -5.24
CA LEU A 960 13.70 -15.05 -6.47
C LEU A 960 13.15 -16.25 -7.27
N TYR A 961 12.16 -16.01 -8.13
CA TYR A 961 11.65 -16.93 -9.15
C TYR A 961 11.37 -18.35 -8.64
N GLY A 962 10.58 -18.50 -7.58
CA GLY A 962 10.19 -19.81 -7.06
C GLY A 962 11.25 -20.55 -6.24
N ASN A 963 12.42 -19.95 -5.97
CA ASN A 963 13.45 -20.57 -5.14
C ASN A 963 13.14 -20.53 -3.63
N LEU A 964 12.09 -19.82 -3.19
CA LEU A 964 11.64 -19.85 -1.80
C LEU A 964 10.88 -21.15 -1.50
N LEU A 965 11.55 -22.09 -0.84
CA LEU A 965 11.01 -23.41 -0.48
C LEU A 965 10.44 -23.47 0.95
N GLY A 966 9.65 -24.49 1.25
CA GLY A 966 9.18 -24.77 2.61
C GLY A 966 7.84 -24.13 3.00
N LEU A 967 7.09 -23.62 2.02
CA LEU A 967 5.72 -23.11 2.19
C LEU A 967 4.69 -24.23 1.98
N ASN A 968 4.79 -25.28 2.79
CA ASN A 968 3.91 -26.45 2.72
C ASN A 968 2.87 -26.41 3.85
N MET A 969 1.59 -26.53 3.54
CA MET A 969 0.49 -26.50 4.51
C MET A 969 -0.57 -27.54 4.15
N GLU A 970 -1.35 -28.07 5.09
CA GLU A 970 -2.38 -29.05 4.75
C GLU A 970 -3.77 -28.42 4.59
N VAL A 971 -4.60 -29.08 3.78
CA VAL A 971 -6.00 -28.69 3.63
C VAL A 971 -6.71 -28.72 4.98
N GLY A 972 -7.28 -27.59 5.36
CA GLY A 972 -8.02 -27.41 6.61
C GLY A 972 -7.20 -26.86 7.77
N ASP A 973 -5.88 -26.68 7.60
CA ASP A 973 -5.00 -26.08 8.59
C ASP A 973 -5.36 -24.64 8.91
N LYS A 974 -4.94 -24.21 10.10
CA LYS A 974 -4.99 -22.81 10.48
C LYS A 974 -3.59 -22.24 10.35
N VAL A 975 -3.37 -21.46 9.30
CA VAL A 975 -2.07 -20.90 8.96
C VAL A 975 -2.03 -19.44 9.39
N TYR A 976 -0.98 -19.05 10.11
CA TYR A 976 -0.64 -17.64 10.34
C TYR A 976 0.49 -17.22 9.42
N TRP A 977 0.26 -16.15 8.68
CA TRP A 977 1.27 -15.50 7.87
C TRP A 977 1.68 -14.20 8.55
N TYR A 978 2.97 -14.09 8.83
CA TYR A 978 3.62 -12.91 9.36
C TYR A 978 4.26 -12.16 8.19
N LEU A 979 3.51 -11.19 7.65
CA LEU A 979 3.93 -10.38 6.51
C LEU A 979 4.73 -9.17 7.01
N MET A 980 5.87 -8.91 6.38
CA MET A 980 6.79 -7.83 6.73
C MET A 980 7.24 -7.12 5.45
N GLY A 981 7.18 -5.79 5.43
CA GLY A 981 7.79 -4.92 4.41
C GLY A 981 8.88 -4.05 5.03
N MET A 982 10.02 -3.92 4.36
CA MET A 982 11.18 -3.10 4.74
C MET A 982 11.91 -2.67 3.47
N GLY A 983 12.62 -1.54 3.50
CA GLY A 983 13.46 -1.10 2.38
C GLY A 983 13.31 0.40 2.07
N ASN A 984 13.21 0.75 0.80
CA ASN A 984 13.22 2.10 0.29
C ASN A 984 11.87 2.54 -0.32
N GLU A 985 11.85 3.63 -1.09
CA GLU A 985 10.65 4.18 -1.75
C GLU A 985 10.03 3.19 -2.75
N ILE A 986 10.85 2.39 -3.43
CA ILE A 986 10.39 1.32 -4.32
C ILE A 986 9.77 0.13 -3.58
N ASP A 987 10.00 -0.02 -2.27
CA ASP A 987 9.52 -1.15 -1.47
C ASP A 987 8.04 -1.04 -1.07
N ILE A 988 7.19 -0.78 -2.07
CA ILE A 988 5.75 -1.02 -2.00
C ILE A 988 5.45 -2.43 -2.48
N HIS A 989 4.87 -3.26 -1.63
CA HIS A 989 4.58 -4.64 -1.99
C HIS A 989 3.13 -4.99 -1.72
N THR A 990 2.49 -5.62 -2.70
CA THR A 990 1.10 -6.06 -2.57
C THR A 990 1.05 -7.58 -2.66
N ALA A 991 1.15 -8.21 -1.50
CA ALA A 991 1.28 -9.66 -1.38
C ALA A 991 -0.04 -10.36 -1.73
N HIS A 992 -0.08 -11.03 -2.89
CA HIS A 992 -1.23 -11.74 -3.41
C HIS A 992 -1.08 -13.26 -3.24
N PHE A 993 -2.17 -13.93 -2.82
CA PHE A 993 -2.26 -15.38 -2.67
C PHE A 993 -3.27 -15.97 -3.66
N HIS A 994 -2.81 -16.82 -4.58
CA HIS A 994 -3.70 -17.49 -5.51
C HIS A 994 -4.56 -18.57 -4.80
N GLY A 995 -5.77 -18.76 -5.30
CA GLY A 995 -6.74 -19.76 -4.86
C GLY A 995 -7.32 -19.57 -3.45
N HIS A 996 -6.82 -18.62 -2.67
CA HIS A 996 -7.15 -18.48 -1.25
C HIS A 996 -7.25 -17.02 -0.82
N SER A 997 -8.36 -16.66 -0.18
CA SER A 997 -8.41 -15.48 0.67
C SER A 997 -7.90 -15.74 2.10
N PHE A 998 -7.49 -14.67 2.76
CA PHE A 998 -7.12 -14.62 4.17
C PHE A 998 -7.98 -13.61 4.93
N ASP A 999 -7.99 -13.77 6.26
CA ASP A 999 -8.60 -12.85 7.20
C ASP A 999 -7.50 -12.04 7.91
N TYR A 1000 -7.71 -10.73 8.08
CA TYR A 1000 -6.89 -9.89 8.96
C TYR A 1000 -7.78 -9.14 9.96
N LYS A 1001 -7.20 -8.68 11.09
CA LYS A 1001 -7.96 -7.93 12.10
C LYS A 1001 -7.59 -6.45 12.17
N LEU A 1002 -8.61 -5.61 12.13
CA LEU A 1002 -8.54 -4.16 12.29
C LEU A 1002 -9.81 -3.68 13.00
N SER A 1003 -9.73 -2.63 13.83
CA SER A 1003 -10.88 -2.11 14.62
C SER A 1003 -11.58 -3.17 15.49
N GLY A 1004 -10.88 -4.26 15.84
CA GLY A 1004 -11.43 -5.40 16.57
C GLY A 1004 -12.32 -6.35 15.76
N GLY A 1005 -12.55 -6.06 14.48
CA GLY A 1005 -13.25 -6.90 13.52
C GLY A 1005 -12.31 -7.75 12.68
N SER A 1006 -12.85 -8.74 11.96
CA SER A 1006 -12.14 -9.54 10.97
C SER A 1006 -12.53 -9.06 9.59
N HIS A 1007 -11.57 -8.86 8.69
CA HIS A 1007 -11.78 -8.37 7.32
C HIS A 1007 -11.23 -9.37 6.30
N ARG A 1008 -11.89 -9.49 5.14
CA ARG A 1008 -11.56 -10.45 4.09
C ARG A 1008 -10.75 -9.80 2.97
N ALA A 1009 -9.57 -10.34 2.69
CA ALA A 1009 -8.71 -9.92 1.58
C ALA A 1009 -7.95 -11.11 0.98
N ASP A 1010 -7.32 -10.88 -0.16
CA ASP A 1010 -6.43 -11.81 -0.86
C ASP A 1010 -5.17 -11.11 -1.39
N VAL A 1011 -5.10 -9.79 -1.21
CA VAL A 1011 -3.94 -8.93 -1.42
C VAL A 1011 -3.75 -8.11 -0.13
N PHE A 1012 -2.51 -7.95 0.34
CA PHE A 1012 -2.19 -7.08 1.47
C PHE A 1012 -1.03 -6.16 1.14
N GLU A 1013 -1.18 -4.88 1.45
CA GLU A 1013 -0.17 -3.85 1.19
C GLU A 1013 0.89 -3.80 2.30
N LEU A 1014 2.15 -3.83 1.89
CA LEU A 1014 3.33 -3.79 2.74
C LEU A 1014 4.23 -2.63 2.29
N PHE A 1015 4.59 -1.77 3.23
CA PHE A 1015 5.51 -0.64 3.07
C PHE A 1015 6.66 -0.78 4.06
N PRO A 1016 7.74 0.02 3.96
CA PRO A 1016 8.83 -0.01 4.93
C PRO A 1016 8.35 0.13 6.38
N GLY A 1017 8.57 -0.92 7.19
CA GLY A 1017 8.14 -1.00 8.59
C GLY A 1017 6.72 -1.55 8.81
N THR A 1018 6.03 -1.99 7.76
CA THR A 1018 4.71 -2.61 7.87
C THR A 1018 4.83 -4.06 8.31
N PHE A 1019 4.27 -4.38 9.46
CA PHE A 1019 4.23 -5.74 10.00
C PHE A 1019 2.79 -6.14 10.29
N GLN A 1020 2.32 -7.18 9.61
CA GLN A 1020 0.94 -7.65 9.74
C GLN A 1020 0.87 -9.17 9.91
N THR A 1021 0.03 -9.60 10.85
CA THR A 1021 -0.39 -11.00 10.95
C THR A 1021 -1.71 -11.19 10.19
N VAL A 1022 -1.73 -12.12 9.23
CA VAL A 1022 -2.96 -12.56 8.55
C VAL A 1022 -3.19 -14.05 8.78
N LYS A 1023 -4.45 -14.49 8.67
CA LYS A 1023 -4.86 -15.87 8.94
C LYS A 1023 -5.51 -16.46 7.72
N MET A 1024 -5.02 -17.62 7.29
CA MET A 1024 -5.56 -18.34 6.15
C MET A 1024 -6.06 -19.73 6.59
N ARG A 1025 -7.01 -20.27 5.82
CA ARG A 1025 -7.45 -21.66 5.94
C ARG A 1025 -7.46 -22.32 4.57
N PRO A 1026 -6.43 -23.11 4.20
CA PRO A 1026 -6.35 -23.78 2.92
C PRO A 1026 -7.54 -24.72 2.72
N LYS A 1027 -8.12 -24.72 1.52
CA LYS A 1027 -9.31 -25.53 1.20
C LYS A 1027 -9.11 -26.50 0.05
N TYR A 1028 -8.24 -26.16 -0.88
CA TYR A 1028 -8.00 -26.96 -2.08
C TYR A 1028 -6.56 -27.38 -2.15
N PRO A 1029 -6.33 -28.64 -2.54
CA PRO A 1029 -4.99 -29.05 -2.83
C PRO A 1029 -4.49 -28.40 -4.11
N GLY A 1030 -3.18 -28.17 -4.18
CA GLY A 1030 -2.52 -27.60 -5.36
C GLY A 1030 -1.24 -26.86 -5.00
N SER A 1031 -0.51 -26.48 -6.05
CA SER A 1031 0.58 -25.51 -5.98
C SER A 1031 0.05 -24.14 -6.42
N TRP A 1032 0.01 -23.19 -5.50
CA TRP A 1032 -0.61 -21.88 -5.70
C TRP A 1032 0.46 -20.79 -5.71
N LEU A 1033 0.34 -19.85 -6.65
CA LEU A 1033 1.27 -18.73 -6.74
C LEU A 1033 1.12 -17.77 -5.54
N LEU A 1034 2.24 -17.26 -5.07
CA LEU A 1034 2.37 -16.15 -4.13
C LEU A 1034 3.30 -15.13 -4.76
N HIS A 1035 2.84 -13.90 -4.96
CA HIS A 1035 3.68 -12.87 -5.55
C HIS A 1035 3.34 -11.47 -5.04
N CYS A 1036 4.25 -10.53 -5.31
CA CYS A 1036 3.96 -9.10 -5.26
C CYS A 1036 3.21 -8.70 -6.55
N HIS A 1037 2.11 -7.95 -6.44
CA HIS A 1037 1.31 -7.55 -7.62
C HIS A 1037 1.83 -6.28 -8.33
N VAL A 1038 2.90 -5.67 -7.81
CA VAL A 1038 3.61 -4.58 -8.50
C VAL A 1038 4.33 -5.12 -9.74
N ALA A 1039 4.11 -4.48 -10.89
CA ALA A 1039 4.53 -4.99 -12.20
C ALA A 1039 6.04 -5.27 -12.32
N ASP A 1040 6.91 -4.39 -11.84
CA ASP A 1040 8.35 -4.62 -11.92
C ASP A 1040 8.83 -5.64 -10.89
N HIS A 1041 8.27 -5.64 -9.69
CA HIS A 1041 8.58 -6.64 -8.66
C HIS A 1041 8.29 -8.09 -9.13
N ILE A 1042 7.16 -8.34 -9.80
CA ILE A 1042 6.86 -9.68 -10.32
C ILE A 1042 7.81 -10.08 -11.46
N LYS A 1043 8.10 -9.14 -12.38
CA LYS A 1043 9.05 -9.40 -13.48
C LYS A 1043 10.44 -9.68 -12.95
N ALA A 1044 10.89 -8.93 -11.95
CA ALA A 1044 12.21 -9.03 -11.34
C ALA A 1044 12.38 -10.23 -10.40
N GLY A 1045 11.30 -10.97 -10.10
CA GLY A 1045 11.37 -12.29 -9.49
C GLY A 1045 10.77 -12.41 -8.10
N MET A 1046 10.00 -11.42 -7.64
CA MET A 1046 9.32 -11.44 -6.34
C MET A 1046 8.06 -12.34 -6.36
N VAL A 1047 8.29 -13.63 -6.63
CA VAL A 1047 7.28 -14.66 -6.85
C VAL A 1047 7.75 -16.02 -6.34
N THR A 1048 6.84 -16.79 -5.76
CA THR A 1048 7.07 -18.19 -5.38
C THR A 1048 5.78 -19.01 -5.35
N GLY A 1049 5.90 -20.33 -5.14
CA GLY A 1049 4.78 -21.25 -4.97
C GLY A 1049 4.54 -21.63 -3.50
N THR A 1050 3.27 -21.80 -3.13
CA THR A 1050 2.81 -22.42 -1.89
C THR A 1050 2.19 -23.77 -2.19
N ARG A 1051 2.44 -24.80 -1.37
CA ARG A 1051 1.94 -26.15 -1.62
C ARG A 1051 0.91 -26.54 -0.57
N SER A 1052 -0.23 -27.02 -1.04
CA SER A 1052 -1.26 -27.64 -0.22
C SER A 1052 -1.52 -29.07 -0.68
N PRO A 1053 -0.86 -30.11 -0.16
CA PRO A 1053 -1.21 -31.49 -0.51
C PRO A 1053 -2.52 -31.94 0.15
N THR A 1054 -3.27 -32.82 -0.52
CA THR A 1054 -4.26 -33.67 0.17
C THR A 1054 -3.52 -34.66 1.04
N LEU A 1055 -3.96 -34.84 2.30
CA LEU A 1055 -3.57 -35.96 3.14
C LEU A 1055 -3.62 -37.26 2.33
N ASP A 1056 -2.47 -37.84 2.06
CA ASP A 1056 -2.38 -39.16 1.45
C ASP A 1056 -2.92 -40.19 2.47
N PRO A 1057 -4.00 -40.93 2.18
CA PRO A 1057 -4.47 -42.00 3.07
C PRO A 1057 -3.39 -43.07 3.31
N SER A 1058 -2.36 -43.14 2.47
CA SER A 1058 -1.23 -44.07 2.62
C SER A 1058 -0.31 -43.73 3.80
N CYS A 1059 -0.29 -42.49 4.29
CA CYS A 1059 0.51 -42.08 5.45
C CYS A 1059 -0.09 -42.48 6.81
N LEU A 1060 -1.25 -43.15 6.84
CA LEU A 1060 -1.80 -43.77 8.06
C LEU A 1060 -1.36 -45.23 8.26
N VAL A 1061 -0.48 -45.77 7.42
CA VAL A 1061 0.04 -47.15 7.56
C VAL A 1061 1.54 -47.14 7.85
N SER A 1062 1.95 -46.62 9.01
CA SER A 1062 3.29 -46.93 9.52
C SER A 1062 3.47 -46.81 11.04
N THR A 1063 2.58 -47.39 11.86
CA THR A 1063 2.92 -47.71 13.27
C THR A 1063 2.03 -48.80 13.87
N VAL A 1064 1.93 -50.00 13.28
CA VAL A 1064 1.75 -51.23 14.07
C VAL A 1064 2.30 -52.42 13.27
N GLN A 1065 3.47 -52.93 13.67
CA GLN A 1065 3.83 -54.37 13.76
C GLN A 1065 5.35 -54.54 13.69
N ALA A 1066 5.99 -54.55 14.85
CA ALA A 1066 7.17 -55.37 15.08
C ALA A 1066 6.72 -56.59 15.89
N GLY A 1067 6.75 -57.78 15.28
CA GLY A 1067 6.63 -59.04 16.01
C GLY A 1067 5.94 -60.17 15.23
N GLY A 1068 6.72 -61.16 14.79
CA GLY A 1068 6.24 -62.53 14.59
C GLY A 1068 6.38 -63.05 13.16
N GLY A 1069 7.26 -64.04 12.96
CA GLY A 1069 7.59 -64.57 11.64
C GLY A 1069 6.58 -65.56 11.05
N GLY A 1070 6.80 -65.88 9.77
CA GLY A 1070 6.67 -67.25 9.26
C GLY A 1070 5.59 -67.53 8.20
N VAL A 1071 6.08 -67.88 7.00
CA VAL A 1071 5.56 -68.86 6.00
C VAL A 1071 4.59 -68.33 4.89
N PRO A 1072 4.86 -68.60 3.58
CA PRO A 1072 4.03 -68.25 2.39
C PRO A 1072 3.04 -69.42 2.05
N PRO A 1073 2.03 -69.35 1.11
CA PRO A 1073 2.16 -68.90 -0.30
C PRO A 1073 0.87 -68.41 -1.07
N SER A 1074 1.08 -68.03 -2.34
CA SER A 1074 0.24 -68.24 -3.55
C SER A 1074 -1.22 -67.71 -3.64
N ASN A 1075 -1.50 -66.78 -4.57
CA ASN A 1075 -2.03 -67.03 -5.93
C ASN A 1075 -2.64 -65.78 -6.57
N LEU A 1076 -2.16 -65.47 -7.78
CA LEU A 1076 -2.80 -64.63 -8.79
C LEU A 1076 -3.88 -65.43 -9.52
N GLN A 1077 -5.09 -64.89 -9.68
CA GLN A 1077 -5.90 -64.95 -10.92
C GLN A 1077 -7.24 -64.19 -10.81
N GLN A 1078 -7.43 -63.23 -11.74
CA GLN A 1078 -8.62 -63.04 -12.63
C GLN A 1078 -10.03 -62.99 -12.00
N LEU A 1079 -10.99 -62.12 -12.33
CA LEU A 1079 -11.42 -61.29 -13.48
C LEU A 1079 -12.39 -60.23 -12.87
N GLY A 1080 -12.53 -59.00 -13.33
CA GLY A 1080 -13.17 -58.63 -14.60
C GLY A 1080 -14.67 -58.29 -14.40
N ASP A 1081 -14.95 -56.99 -14.40
CA ASP A 1081 -16.17 -56.30 -14.88
C ASP A 1081 -17.51 -56.30 -14.09
N SER A 1082 -17.80 -55.08 -13.58
CA SER A 1082 -18.96 -54.24 -13.93
C SER A 1082 -20.01 -53.92 -12.85
N MET A 1083 -20.21 -52.61 -12.75
CA MET A 1083 -21.46 -51.86 -12.60
C MET A 1083 -22.23 -51.83 -11.27
N VAL A 1084 -22.22 -50.60 -10.71
CA VAL A 1084 -23.41 -49.78 -10.36
C VAL A 1084 -24.21 -50.18 -9.11
N SER A 1085 -24.52 -49.16 -8.31
CA SER A 1085 -25.32 -49.11 -7.07
C SER A 1085 -24.57 -49.61 -5.82
N ALA A 1086 -24.50 -48.90 -4.70
CA ALA A 1086 -25.55 -48.10 -4.10
C ALA A 1086 -24.96 -46.98 -3.21
N TRP A 1087 -25.46 -45.76 -3.41
CA TRP A 1087 -25.59 -44.78 -2.36
C TRP A 1087 -27.02 -44.91 -1.83
N THR A 1088 -27.19 -45.26 -0.56
CA THR A 1088 -28.17 -44.68 0.38
C THR A 1088 -28.13 -45.44 1.71
N ASN A 1089 -28.26 -44.67 2.80
CA ASN A 1089 -28.71 -45.02 4.15
C ASN A 1089 -27.66 -45.58 5.13
N ILE A 1090 -27.48 -45.14 6.38
CA ILE A 1090 -28.15 -44.25 7.39
C ILE A 1090 -27.32 -44.52 8.70
N PRO A 1091 -27.33 -43.74 9.82
CA PRO A 1091 -27.35 -42.31 10.11
C PRO A 1091 -26.30 -41.87 11.18
N MET A 1092 -26.29 -40.57 11.52
CA MET A 1092 -25.70 -40.02 12.76
C MET A 1092 -26.58 -40.33 13.99
N GLU A 1093 -25.96 -40.67 15.12
CA GLU A 1093 -26.51 -40.44 16.47
C GLU A 1093 -25.43 -39.93 17.43
N HIS A 1094 -25.78 -38.81 18.08
CA HIS A 1094 -25.36 -38.27 19.38
C HIS A 1094 -24.02 -37.52 19.59
N PHE A 1095 -24.21 -36.19 19.74
CA PHE A 1095 -23.43 -35.10 20.38
C PHE A 1095 -22.27 -34.44 19.64
#